data_AF-A0AAE0RUY2-F1
#
_entry.id   AF-A0AAE0RUY2-F1
#
_cell.length_a   1.000
_cell.length_b   1.000
_cell.length_c   1.000
_cell.angle_alpha   90.00
_cell.angle_beta   90.00
_cell.angle_gamma   90.00
#
_symmetry.space_group_name_H-M   'P 1'
#
loop_
_entity.id
_entity.type
_entity.pdbx_description
1 polymer ?
#
loop_
_entity_poly.entity_id
_entity_poly.type
_entity_poly.pdbx_seq_one_letter_code
_entity_poly.pdbx_strand_id
1 'polypeptide(L)'
;MAEPLRFDGRVALVTGAGAGIGREYALLFAERGAAVVVNDLGGTFKGEGSSTRAADQVVEEIKAKGGKAVPNYDSVEFGEKLVETALQAFGRIDIIVNNAGIIRDKSFARISDLDWDLIHKVHLRGAFSVTRAAWPHMKKQNYGRIIMTSSASGIYGNFGQANYSSAKLGLVGFCNTLAIEGQKYNIHCNTVAPSAGSRMTETVMPPELVAALKPEYIAPLTVYLCHEGCQENGSLFEVGAGWIGKLRWQRTKGAIVREPGKTMTPEQVRDKWNEITDFSDPEYPSSAADSTRLLVKVLRTLNPEGDNNRQTSNPSSSTSKGGIDPEVAKSSNIKPGKFTYGPKEVILYALGVGSSTKEPDYLKFLFEGAEEFCVLPSFAVIPAMNSTSGLFVGGIPGLQIDPTKILHGEQYVELFKPIPTSGTLTSYPKVADILDKGSGAVILLNVETFDEKNEKVAFNQFTTFVTRAGGFGGKRNSDAAILPKDPPSRPPDASMTEKTSIDQAALYRLSGDRNPLHIDPSFAAMGGFNQPILHGMCTFGFATRHVLKQYANNDVTKIKAIKVRMSKPVLPGETLKTDMWKEGSRVFFQCKVVENGNVCLSGSYVDLNEDASAVKVTTTPQASPGLQSDMVFHEMAKQMGSRPGLAKKIGAIYLWNITKDGQQASQWTVDMKSGDGAIYRGEPAQGKADCTITVADGDFAQLVSGKLNAQEAFMKGLLKLKGNIMLAQKLGILFQEQAKL
;
A
#
# COMPACT_ATOMS: atom_id res chain seq x y z
N MET A 1 7.30 13.49 -23.96
CA MET A 1 8.14 12.27 -23.87
C MET A 1 9.33 12.61 -23.01
N ALA A 2 9.72 11.75 -22.07
CA ALA A 2 10.92 11.97 -21.26
C ALA A 2 12.18 11.88 -22.14
N GLU A 3 13.25 12.59 -21.75
CA GLU A 3 14.53 12.53 -22.46
C GLU A 3 15.13 11.11 -22.42
N PRO A 4 15.82 10.66 -23.49
CA PRO A 4 16.42 9.34 -23.54
C PRO A 4 17.61 9.22 -22.57
N LEU A 5 17.73 8.08 -21.89
CA LEU A 5 18.87 7.76 -21.02
C LEU A 5 20.16 7.63 -21.84
N ARG A 6 21.21 8.34 -21.44
CA ARG A 6 22.48 8.50 -22.19
C ARG A 6 23.67 8.23 -21.27
N PHE A 7 24.82 7.89 -21.86
CA PHE A 7 26.05 7.54 -21.16
C PHE A 7 27.26 8.31 -21.68
N ASP A 8 27.02 9.51 -22.19
CA ASP A 8 28.09 10.36 -22.73
C ASP A 8 29.17 10.61 -21.68
N GLY A 9 30.43 10.43 -22.09
CA GLY A 9 31.58 10.62 -21.22
C GLY A 9 31.76 9.56 -20.12
N ARG A 10 30.95 8.49 -20.13
CA ARG A 10 31.08 7.34 -19.23
C ARG A 10 31.88 6.22 -19.89
N VAL A 11 32.70 5.53 -19.09
CA VAL A 11 33.45 4.34 -19.51
C VAL A 11 32.88 3.09 -18.85
N ALA A 12 32.43 2.13 -19.66
CA ALA A 12 31.86 0.86 -19.22
C ALA A 12 32.79 -0.32 -19.55
N LEU A 13 33.15 -1.11 -18.54
CA LEU A 13 33.81 -2.40 -18.69
C LEU A 13 32.77 -3.52 -18.55
N VAL A 14 32.64 -4.35 -19.58
CA VAL A 14 31.75 -5.53 -19.55
C VAL A 14 32.62 -6.78 -19.70
N THR A 15 32.57 -7.66 -18.70
CA THR A 15 33.33 -8.93 -18.72
C THR A 15 32.53 -10.05 -19.38
N GLY A 16 33.19 -10.92 -20.15
CA GLY A 16 32.52 -11.95 -20.95
C GLY A 16 31.58 -11.35 -22.00
N ALA A 17 32.03 -10.30 -22.69
CA ALA A 17 31.24 -9.50 -23.62
C ALA A 17 31.34 -9.96 -25.08
N GLY A 18 32.05 -11.06 -25.36
CA GLY A 18 32.23 -11.58 -26.71
C GLY A 18 31.00 -12.29 -27.28
N ALA A 19 30.03 -12.67 -26.44
CA ALA A 19 28.79 -13.33 -26.87
C ALA A 19 27.63 -13.14 -25.88
N GLY A 20 26.43 -13.53 -26.31
CA GLY A 20 25.24 -13.64 -25.46
C GLY A 20 24.89 -12.34 -24.72
N ILE A 21 24.56 -12.46 -23.44
CA ILE A 21 24.11 -11.34 -22.60
C ILE A 21 25.15 -10.21 -22.51
N GLY A 22 26.43 -10.55 -22.34
CA GLY A 22 27.50 -9.56 -22.24
C GLY A 22 27.68 -8.73 -23.52
N ARG A 23 27.52 -9.37 -24.69
CA ARG A 23 27.54 -8.67 -25.98
C ARG A 23 26.41 -7.63 -26.07
N GLU A 24 25.19 -7.99 -25.68
CA GLU A 24 24.06 -7.05 -25.73
C GLU A 24 24.23 -5.87 -24.78
N TYR A 25 24.82 -6.08 -23.60
CA TYR A 25 25.19 -4.98 -22.71
C TYR A 25 26.18 -4.03 -23.38
N ALA A 26 27.25 -4.56 -23.97
CA ALA A 26 28.29 -3.76 -24.62
C ALA A 26 27.73 -2.94 -25.79
N LEU A 27 26.90 -3.55 -26.63
CA LEU A 27 26.24 -2.88 -27.75
C LEU A 27 25.31 -1.76 -27.27
N LEU A 28 24.46 -2.04 -26.28
CA LEU A 28 23.49 -1.06 -25.79
C LEU A 28 24.17 0.11 -25.05
N PHE A 29 25.22 -0.13 -24.27
CA PHE A 29 26.00 0.96 -23.68
C PHE A 29 26.64 1.85 -24.74
N ALA A 30 27.24 1.25 -25.78
CA ALA A 30 27.88 2.00 -26.85
C ALA A 30 26.86 2.80 -27.70
N GLU A 31 25.72 2.21 -28.03
CA GLU A 31 24.60 2.88 -28.72
C GLU A 31 24.14 4.14 -27.95
N ARG A 32 24.20 4.09 -26.62
CA ARG A 32 23.79 5.17 -25.73
C ARG A 32 24.92 6.15 -25.37
N GLY A 33 26.10 6.04 -26.01
CA GLY A 33 27.18 7.03 -25.94
C GLY A 33 28.35 6.68 -25.00
N ALA A 34 28.33 5.52 -24.35
CA ALA A 34 29.44 5.08 -23.52
C ALA A 34 30.66 4.69 -24.37
N ALA A 35 31.86 4.89 -23.83
CA ALA A 35 33.06 4.20 -24.31
C ALA A 35 33.16 2.83 -23.62
N VAL A 36 33.32 1.75 -24.39
CA VAL A 36 33.18 0.38 -23.87
C VAL A 36 34.48 -0.40 -23.94
N VAL A 37 34.90 -1.01 -22.84
CA VAL A 37 35.92 -2.07 -22.84
C VAL A 37 35.20 -3.41 -22.92
N VAL A 38 35.40 -4.10 -24.05
CA VAL A 38 34.83 -5.41 -24.34
C VAL A 38 35.83 -6.46 -23.89
N ASN A 39 35.67 -7.00 -22.68
CA ASN A 39 36.53 -8.08 -22.19
C ASN A 39 35.93 -9.44 -22.56
N ASP A 40 36.73 -10.30 -23.18
CA ASP A 40 36.40 -11.72 -23.33
C ASP A 40 37.67 -12.57 -23.49
N LEU A 41 37.77 -13.68 -22.77
CA LEU A 41 38.89 -14.62 -22.88
C LEU A 41 38.82 -15.43 -24.20
N GLY A 42 37.62 -15.57 -24.79
CA GLY A 42 37.35 -16.35 -25.99
C GLY A 42 37.43 -17.86 -25.81
N GLY A 43 37.32 -18.34 -24.57
CA GLY A 43 37.25 -19.77 -24.24
C GLY A 43 35.86 -20.37 -24.45
N THR A 44 35.74 -21.69 -24.27
CA THR A 44 34.46 -22.38 -24.28
C THR A 44 33.64 -22.07 -23.01
N PHE A 45 32.33 -22.35 -23.04
CA PHE A 45 31.48 -22.20 -21.85
C PHE A 45 31.84 -23.16 -20.70
N LYS A 46 32.75 -24.12 -20.93
CA LYS A 46 33.32 -25.00 -19.90
C LYS A 46 34.65 -24.47 -19.33
N GLY A 47 35.12 -23.29 -19.74
CA GLY A 47 36.36 -22.69 -19.26
C GLY A 47 37.63 -23.29 -19.88
N GLU A 48 37.57 -23.67 -21.16
CA GLU A 48 38.71 -24.25 -21.90
C GLU A 48 39.12 -23.34 -23.06
N GLY A 49 40.42 -23.20 -23.31
CA GLY A 49 40.97 -22.42 -24.43
C GLY A 49 40.89 -20.89 -24.25
N SER A 50 41.42 -20.17 -25.24
CA SER A 50 41.33 -18.70 -25.34
C SER A 50 41.39 -18.26 -26.79
N SER A 51 40.78 -17.12 -27.11
CA SER A 51 40.76 -16.53 -28.45
C SER A 51 40.51 -15.03 -28.39
N THR A 52 41.29 -14.23 -29.12
CA THR A 52 41.05 -12.77 -29.18
C THR A 52 39.80 -12.42 -29.99
N ARG A 53 39.44 -13.28 -30.94
CA ARG A 53 38.40 -13.02 -31.95
C ARG A 53 37.04 -12.69 -31.35
N ALA A 54 36.68 -13.27 -30.22
CA ALA A 54 35.39 -13.04 -29.57
C ALA A 54 35.20 -11.57 -29.16
N ALA A 55 36.21 -10.97 -28.52
CA ALA A 55 36.19 -9.55 -28.15
C ALA A 55 36.32 -8.66 -29.39
N ASP A 56 37.22 -9.00 -30.33
CA ASP A 56 37.48 -8.22 -31.54
C ASP A 56 36.21 -8.01 -32.38
N GLN A 57 35.43 -9.06 -32.60
CA GLN A 57 34.20 -8.99 -33.40
C GLN A 57 33.16 -8.02 -32.82
N VAL A 58 32.99 -8.01 -31.49
CA VAL A 58 32.03 -7.10 -30.84
C VAL A 58 32.54 -5.66 -30.86
N VAL A 59 33.85 -5.44 -30.74
CA VAL A 59 34.46 -4.10 -30.91
C VAL A 59 34.28 -3.58 -32.32
N GLU A 60 34.52 -4.42 -33.34
CA GLU A 60 34.30 -4.08 -34.75
C GLU A 60 32.84 -3.69 -34.99
N GLU A 61 31.89 -4.46 -34.45
CA GLU A 61 30.47 -4.16 -34.55
C GLU A 61 30.09 -2.83 -33.89
N ILE A 62 30.59 -2.57 -32.68
CA ILE A 62 30.37 -1.29 -31.98
C ILE A 62 30.91 -0.13 -32.83
N LYS A 63 32.12 -0.25 -33.36
CA LYS A 63 32.75 0.78 -34.21
C LYS A 63 31.97 0.99 -35.50
N ALA A 64 31.49 -0.08 -36.14
CA ALA A 64 30.66 0.00 -37.34
C ALA A 64 29.34 0.74 -37.10
N LYS A 65 28.80 0.69 -35.86
CA LYS A 65 27.61 1.44 -35.41
C LYS A 65 27.95 2.86 -34.90
N GLY A 66 29.20 3.33 -35.05
CA GLY A 66 29.64 4.67 -34.65
C GLY A 66 29.98 4.82 -33.15
N GLY A 67 30.01 3.73 -32.39
CA GLY A 67 30.39 3.73 -30.98
C GLY A 67 31.90 3.68 -30.75
N LYS A 68 32.31 3.82 -29.49
CA LYS A 68 33.73 3.74 -29.07
C LYS A 68 33.95 2.47 -28.25
N ALA A 69 34.85 1.61 -28.70
CA ALA A 69 35.23 0.42 -27.95
C ALA A 69 36.67 -0.02 -28.16
N VAL A 70 37.24 -0.68 -27.15
CA VAL A 70 38.53 -1.40 -27.20
C VAL A 70 38.37 -2.82 -26.63
N PRO A 71 39.10 -3.82 -27.17
CA PRO A 71 39.05 -5.17 -26.66
C PRO A 71 39.98 -5.33 -25.44
N ASN A 72 39.66 -6.28 -24.56
CA ASN A 72 40.59 -6.85 -23.60
C ASN A 72 40.47 -8.39 -23.63
N TYR A 73 41.60 -9.09 -23.59
CA TYR A 73 41.66 -10.55 -23.78
C TYR A 73 42.03 -11.32 -22.50
N ASP A 74 42.21 -10.62 -21.38
CA ASP A 74 42.67 -11.22 -20.14
C ASP A 74 41.54 -11.96 -19.41
N SER A 75 41.90 -12.99 -18.65
CA SER A 75 40.98 -13.62 -17.69
C SER A 75 40.60 -12.61 -16.60
N VAL A 76 39.34 -12.66 -16.16
CA VAL A 76 38.81 -11.86 -15.02
C VAL A 76 39.54 -12.13 -13.70
N GLU A 77 40.35 -13.19 -13.64
CA GLU A 77 41.26 -13.48 -12.53
C GLU A 77 42.34 -12.41 -12.33
N PHE A 78 42.64 -11.64 -13.38
CA PHE A 78 43.64 -10.58 -13.44
C PHE A 78 42.97 -9.23 -13.65
N GLY A 79 42.02 -8.90 -12.77
CA GLY A 79 41.15 -7.73 -12.91
C GLY A 79 41.89 -6.39 -13.07
N GLU A 80 43.10 -6.28 -12.52
CA GLU A 80 43.97 -5.10 -12.71
C GLU A 80 44.23 -4.79 -14.18
N LYS A 81 44.44 -5.81 -15.03
CA LYS A 81 44.71 -5.62 -16.46
C LYS A 81 43.48 -5.13 -17.24
N LEU A 82 42.30 -5.61 -16.86
CA LEU A 82 41.03 -5.20 -17.47
C LEU A 82 40.77 -3.72 -17.17
N VAL A 83 41.00 -3.30 -15.92
CA VAL A 83 40.85 -1.91 -15.51
C VAL A 83 41.93 -1.03 -16.13
N GLU A 84 43.17 -1.51 -16.20
CA GLU A 84 44.27 -0.81 -16.88
C GLU A 84 43.93 -0.52 -18.34
N THR A 85 43.32 -1.47 -19.06
CA THR A 85 42.85 -1.26 -20.44
C THR A 85 41.87 -0.07 -20.53
N ALA A 86 40.92 0.04 -19.60
CA ALA A 86 39.99 1.17 -19.55
C ALA A 86 40.70 2.51 -19.29
N LEU A 87 41.65 2.51 -18.35
CA LEU A 87 42.41 3.69 -17.99
C LEU A 87 43.35 4.15 -19.12
N GLN A 88 44.03 3.24 -19.80
CA GLN A 88 44.92 3.57 -20.91
C GLN A 88 44.15 4.07 -22.13
N ALA A 89 43.01 3.44 -22.46
CA ALA A 89 42.24 3.81 -23.64
C ALA A 89 41.38 5.08 -23.43
N PHE A 90 40.81 5.26 -22.24
CA PHE A 90 39.77 6.27 -22.01
C PHE A 90 40.00 7.13 -20.76
N GLY A 91 41.06 6.90 -19.99
CA GLY A 91 41.47 7.73 -18.84
C GLY A 91 40.64 7.55 -17.56
N ARG A 92 39.59 6.73 -17.57
CA ARG A 92 38.69 6.53 -16.43
C ARG A 92 37.95 5.18 -16.51
N ILE A 93 37.25 4.85 -15.42
CA ILE A 93 36.31 3.73 -15.34
C ILE A 93 35.11 4.16 -14.48
N ASP A 94 33.90 4.00 -15.01
CA ASP A 94 32.64 4.46 -14.37
C ASP A 94 31.67 3.31 -14.09
N ILE A 95 31.61 2.34 -14.99
CA ILE A 95 30.64 1.24 -14.97
C ILE A 95 31.39 -0.09 -15.09
N ILE A 96 31.04 -1.05 -14.23
CA ILE A 96 31.52 -2.44 -14.32
C ILE A 96 30.33 -3.37 -14.35
N VAL A 97 30.28 -4.24 -15.37
CA VAL A 97 29.33 -5.34 -15.44
C VAL A 97 30.09 -6.65 -15.36
N ASN A 98 30.09 -7.27 -14.18
CA ASN A 98 30.71 -8.56 -13.91
C ASN A 98 29.82 -9.70 -14.44
N ASN A 99 29.96 -10.02 -15.73
CA ASN A 99 29.13 -10.97 -16.45
C ASN A 99 29.85 -12.27 -16.84
N ALA A 100 31.18 -12.28 -16.94
CA ALA A 100 31.95 -13.48 -17.32
C ALA A 100 31.57 -14.72 -16.48
N GLY A 101 31.47 -15.87 -17.14
CA GLY A 101 31.01 -17.09 -16.50
C GLY A 101 31.19 -18.35 -17.33
N ILE A 102 31.21 -19.48 -16.65
CA ILE A 102 31.35 -20.84 -17.20
C ILE A 102 30.42 -21.81 -16.46
N ILE A 103 30.22 -23.01 -16.99
CA ILE A 103 29.45 -24.08 -16.31
C ILE A 103 30.25 -25.39 -16.23
N ARG A 104 30.11 -26.08 -15.11
CA ARG A 104 30.75 -27.37 -14.79
C ARG A 104 29.77 -28.23 -13.99
N ASP A 105 28.62 -28.52 -14.60
CA ASP A 105 27.52 -29.19 -13.93
C ASP A 105 27.81 -30.66 -13.66
N LYS A 106 27.68 -31.06 -12.40
CA LYS A 106 27.86 -32.43 -11.90
C LYS A 106 26.97 -32.63 -10.67
N SER A 107 26.43 -33.83 -10.49
CA SER A 107 25.83 -34.19 -9.20
C SER A 107 26.85 -33.99 -8.07
N PHE A 108 26.38 -33.62 -6.88
CA PHE A 108 27.27 -33.14 -5.80
C PHE A 108 28.47 -34.05 -5.53
N ALA A 109 28.25 -35.36 -5.42
CA ALA A 109 29.31 -36.35 -5.17
C ALA A 109 30.33 -36.53 -6.33
N ARG A 110 30.05 -35.96 -7.51
CA ARG A 110 30.90 -36.04 -8.71
C ARG A 110 31.56 -34.71 -9.07
N ILE A 111 31.35 -33.66 -8.27
CA ILE A 111 32.07 -32.40 -8.43
C ILE A 111 33.53 -32.66 -8.01
N SER A 112 34.47 -32.51 -8.94
CA SER A 112 35.89 -32.54 -8.61
C SER A 112 36.35 -31.20 -8.02
N ASP A 113 37.48 -31.17 -7.32
CA ASP A 113 38.07 -29.92 -6.82
C ASP A 113 38.30 -28.91 -7.95
N LEU A 114 38.72 -29.37 -9.13
CA LEU A 114 38.88 -28.51 -10.30
C LEU A 114 37.55 -27.90 -10.76
N ASP A 115 36.46 -28.69 -10.78
CA ASP A 115 35.13 -28.20 -11.15
C ASP A 115 34.59 -27.19 -10.14
N TRP A 116 34.94 -27.34 -8.86
CA TRP A 116 34.60 -26.40 -7.79
C TRP A 116 35.41 -25.10 -7.91
N ASP A 117 36.74 -25.24 -7.96
CA ASP A 117 37.69 -24.13 -7.94
C ASP A 117 37.52 -23.25 -9.16
N LEU A 118 37.42 -23.83 -10.36
CA LEU A 118 37.33 -23.04 -11.59
C LEU A 118 36.06 -22.18 -11.62
N ILE A 119 34.93 -22.71 -11.14
CA ILE A 119 33.67 -21.97 -11.03
C ILE A 119 33.84 -20.79 -10.06
N HIS A 120 34.39 -21.01 -8.87
CA HIS A 120 34.60 -19.92 -7.90
C HIS A 120 35.63 -18.90 -8.40
N LYS A 121 36.67 -19.36 -9.09
CA LYS A 121 37.76 -18.54 -9.61
C LYS A 121 37.28 -17.56 -10.69
N VAL A 122 36.45 -18.03 -11.62
CA VAL A 122 35.90 -17.20 -12.70
C VAL A 122 34.78 -16.30 -12.19
N HIS A 123 33.79 -16.85 -11.47
CA HIS A 123 32.58 -16.11 -11.12
C HIS A 123 32.81 -15.15 -9.94
N LEU A 124 33.16 -15.70 -8.77
CA LEU A 124 33.19 -14.93 -7.53
C LEU A 124 34.52 -14.19 -7.36
N ARG A 125 35.65 -14.91 -7.47
CA ARG A 125 36.98 -14.33 -7.35
C ARG A 125 37.28 -13.37 -8.50
N GLY A 126 36.83 -13.68 -9.72
CA GLY A 126 36.95 -12.80 -10.88
C GLY A 126 36.22 -11.47 -10.68
N ALA A 127 34.94 -11.51 -10.30
CA ALA A 127 34.18 -10.30 -10.00
C ALA A 127 34.82 -9.48 -8.86
N PHE A 128 35.33 -10.14 -7.83
CA PHE A 128 36.11 -9.49 -6.77
C PHE A 128 37.37 -8.80 -7.32
N SER A 129 38.18 -9.50 -8.13
CA SER A 129 39.44 -8.97 -8.67
C SER A 129 39.20 -7.73 -9.53
N VAL A 130 38.24 -7.80 -10.46
CA VAL A 130 37.89 -6.68 -11.35
C VAL A 130 37.33 -5.49 -10.57
N THR A 131 36.38 -5.74 -9.67
CA THR A 131 35.75 -4.67 -8.89
C THR A 131 36.74 -4.01 -7.94
N ARG A 132 37.61 -4.79 -7.28
CA ARG A 132 38.68 -4.31 -6.41
C ARG A 132 39.63 -3.38 -7.17
N ALA A 133 40.05 -3.77 -8.38
CA ALA A 133 40.97 -2.98 -9.19
C ALA A 133 40.40 -1.60 -9.56
N ALA A 134 39.09 -1.51 -9.85
CA ALA A 134 38.45 -0.25 -10.22
C ALA A 134 38.03 0.62 -9.02
N TRP A 135 37.83 0.02 -7.85
CA TRP A 135 37.29 0.68 -6.66
C TRP A 135 38.01 1.99 -6.28
N PRO A 136 39.35 2.09 -6.26
CA PRO A 136 40.05 3.33 -5.96
C PRO A 136 39.72 4.46 -6.95
N HIS A 137 39.55 4.11 -8.23
CA HIS A 137 39.24 5.06 -9.29
C HIS A 137 37.81 5.59 -9.15
N MET A 138 36.82 4.72 -8.92
CA MET A 138 35.43 5.12 -8.70
C MET A 138 35.29 6.00 -7.45
N LYS A 139 35.98 5.64 -6.35
CA LYS A 139 36.01 6.46 -5.13
C LYS A 139 36.56 7.85 -5.36
N LYS A 140 37.69 7.96 -6.08
CA LYS A 140 38.30 9.26 -6.42
C LYS A 140 37.37 10.13 -7.27
N GLN A 141 36.58 9.52 -8.14
CA GLN A 141 35.65 10.21 -9.03
C GLN A 141 34.31 10.57 -8.37
N ASN A 142 34.00 10.03 -7.17
CA ASN A 142 32.65 10.07 -6.56
C ASN A 142 31.55 9.62 -7.54
N TYR A 143 31.83 8.57 -8.31
CA TYR A 143 30.88 7.94 -9.21
C TYR A 143 31.32 6.50 -9.47
N GLY A 144 30.36 5.56 -9.36
CA GLY A 144 30.55 4.19 -9.80
C GLY A 144 29.23 3.45 -9.92
N ARG A 145 29.14 2.55 -10.90
CA ARG A 145 27.99 1.64 -11.06
C ARG A 145 28.50 0.24 -11.33
N ILE A 146 28.08 -0.70 -10.50
CA ILE A 146 28.60 -2.07 -10.51
C ILE A 146 27.41 -3.03 -10.60
N ILE A 147 27.49 -3.98 -11.54
CA ILE A 147 26.53 -5.06 -11.67
C ILE A 147 27.23 -6.38 -11.38
N MET A 148 26.59 -7.18 -10.53
CA MET A 148 26.90 -8.58 -10.33
C MET A 148 25.88 -9.44 -11.07
N THR A 149 26.34 -10.48 -11.77
CA THR A 149 25.46 -11.44 -12.44
C THR A 149 25.30 -12.71 -11.60
N SER A 150 24.22 -12.79 -10.83
CA SER A 150 23.76 -13.99 -10.12
C SER A 150 22.95 -14.91 -11.06
N SER A 151 22.07 -15.75 -10.52
CA SER A 151 21.15 -16.61 -11.28
C SER A 151 20.01 -17.12 -10.38
N ALA A 152 18.91 -17.57 -11.00
CA ALA A 152 17.86 -18.30 -10.30
C ALA A 152 18.40 -19.56 -9.59
N SER A 153 19.37 -20.27 -10.19
CA SER A 153 20.02 -21.40 -9.54
C SER A 153 20.84 -21.03 -8.31
N GLY A 154 21.39 -19.82 -8.24
CA GLY A 154 22.02 -19.29 -7.02
C GLY A 154 20.99 -18.99 -5.94
N ILE A 155 19.86 -18.38 -6.32
CA ILE A 155 18.81 -17.95 -5.38
C ILE A 155 18.03 -19.13 -4.80
N TYR A 156 17.64 -20.07 -5.65
CA TYR A 156 16.69 -21.15 -5.30
C TYR A 156 17.34 -22.54 -5.23
N GLY A 157 18.59 -22.66 -5.67
CA GLY A 157 19.24 -23.96 -5.89
C GLY A 157 18.83 -24.58 -7.23
N ASN A 158 19.67 -25.49 -7.74
CA ASN A 158 19.35 -26.32 -8.89
C ASN A 158 20.14 -27.64 -8.84
N PHE A 159 19.54 -28.74 -9.29
CA PHE A 159 20.19 -30.05 -9.26
C PHE A 159 21.46 -30.05 -10.11
N GLY A 160 22.55 -30.60 -9.57
CA GLY A 160 23.82 -30.73 -10.29
C GLY A 160 24.65 -29.44 -10.41
N GLN A 161 24.29 -28.38 -9.68
CA GLN A 161 24.92 -27.06 -9.81
C GLN A 161 25.43 -26.50 -8.47
N ALA A 162 25.83 -27.34 -7.51
CA ALA A 162 26.22 -26.87 -6.17
C ALA A 162 27.41 -25.91 -6.18
N ASN A 163 28.40 -26.11 -7.06
CA ASN A 163 29.51 -25.19 -7.30
C ASN A 163 29.01 -23.85 -7.86
N TYR A 164 28.16 -23.89 -8.89
CA TYR A 164 27.65 -22.71 -9.58
C TYR A 164 26.69 -21.90 -8.70
N SER A 165 25.73 -22.54 -8.02
CA SER A 165 24.79 -21.87 -7.12
C SER A 165 25.52 -21.17 -5.97
N SER A 166 26.53 -21.82 -5.37
CA SER A 166 27.36 -21.25 -4.32
C SER A 166 28.08 -19.98 -4.79
N ALA A 167 28.72 -20.03 -5.96
CA ALA A 167 29.40 -18.86 -6.52
C ALA A 167 28.42 -17.72 -6.84
N LYS A 168 27.24 -18.04 -7.42
CA LYS A 168 26.24 -17.06 -7.84
C LYS A 168 25.52 -16.39 -6.67
N LEU A 169 25.24 -17.10 -5.58
CA LEU A 169 24.69 -16.48 -4.37
C LEU A 169 25.77 -15.74 -3.57
N GLY A 170 27.03 -16.21 -3.64
CA GLY A 170 28.19 -15.49 -3.11
C GLY A 170 28.34 -14.08 -3.70
N LEU A 171 28.00 -13.89 -4.98
CA LEU A 171 27.96 -12.57 -5.62
C LEU A 171 26.88 -11.65 -5.03
N VAL A 172 25.74 -12.17 -4.60
CA VAL A 172 24.70 -11.38 -3.90
C VAL A 172 25.25 -10.89 -2.57
N GLY A 173 25.89 -11.78 -1.79
CA GLY A 173 26.56 -11.42 -0.54
C GLY A 173 27.66 -10.36 -0.74
N PHE A 174 28.46 -10.49 -1.80
CA PHE A 174 29.49 -9.52 -2.16
C PHE A 174 28.89 -8.15 -2.52
N CYS A 175 27.84 -8.14 -3.34
CA CYS A 175 27.09 -6.93 -3.70
C CYS A 175 26.55 -6.19 -2.47
N ASN A 176 25.97 -6.91 -1.51
CA ASN A 176 25.39 -6.32 -0.29
C ASN A 176 26.41 -5.46 0.47
N THR A 177 27.64 -5.95 0.63
CA THR A 177 28.70 -5.20 1.33
C THR A 177 29.21 -4.03 0.49
N LEU A 178 29.45 -4.22 -0.82
CA LEU A 178 29.90 -3.13 -1.69
C LEU A 178 28.90 -1.98 -1.76
N ALA A 179 27.60 -2.28 -1.79
CA ALA A 179 26.55 -1.27 -1.78
C ALA A 179 26.65 -0.36 -0.55
N ILE A 180 26.99 -0.92 0.62
CA ILE A 180 27.17 -0.20 1.88
C ILE A 180 28.46 0.63 1.86
N GLU A 181 29.59 0.03 1.47
CA GLU A 181 30.89 0.71 1.45
C GLU A 181 30.97 1.83 0.40
N GLY A 182 30.25 1.66 -0.71
CA GLY A 182 30.23 2.56 -1.86
C GLY A 182 29.27 3.74 -1.74
N GLN A 183 28.24 3.63 -0.90
CA GLN A 183 27.13 4.60 -0.84
C GLN A 183 27.60 6.05 -0.68
N LYS A 184 28.54 6.29 0.24
CA LYS A 184 29.05 7.65 0.53
C LYS A 184 29.89 8.27 -0.60
N TYR A 185 30.28 7.46 -1.60
CA TYR A 185 31.06 7.89 -2.76
C TYR A 185 30.22 7.84 -4.06
N ASN A 186 28.89 7.71 -3.96
CA ASN A 186 28.00 7.52 -5.12
C ASN A 186 28.43 6.33 -6.00
N ILE A 187 28.85 5.24 -5.34
CA ILE A 187 29.13 3.96 -5.98
C ILE A 187 27.98 3.03 -5.65
N HIS A 188 27.17 2.69 -6.66
CA HIS A 188 26.06 1.76 -6.49
C HIS A 188 26.45 0.37 -6.99
N CYS A 189 26.07 -0.66 -6.24
CA CYS A 189 26.26 -2.04 -6.63
C CYS A 189 24.90 -2.75 -6.59
N ASN A 190 24.48 -3.33 -7.71
CA ASN A 190 23.25 -4.12 -7.80
C ASN A 190 23.53 -5.49 -8.39
N THR A 191 22.61 -6.43 -8.19
CA THR A 191 22.70 -7.78 -8.71
C THR A 191 21.53 -8.09 -9.64
N VAL A 192 21.82 -8.73 -10.76
CA VAL A 192 20.81 -9.28 -11.68
C VAL A 192 20.91 -10.80 -11.74
N ALA A 193 19.78 -11.47 -11.82
CA ALA A 193 19.62 -12.90 -12.04
C ALA A 193 18.91 -13.10 -13.38
N PRO A 194 19.66 -13.13 -14.49
CA PRO A 194 19.07 -13.19 -15.82
C PRO A 194 18.61 -14.60 -16.20
N SER A 195 17.53 -14.66 -17.00
CA SER A 195 17.10 -15.83 -17.75
C SER A 195 17.06 -15.49 -19.24
N ALA A 196 18.04 -15.99 -20.01
CA ALA A 196 18.09 -15.90 -21.46
C ALA A 196 18.52 -17.22 -22.11
N GLY A 197 18.03 -17.45 -23.32
CA GLY A 197 18.53 -18.43 -24.25
C GLY A 197 19.97 -18.12 -24.64
N SER A 198 20.87 -19.05 -24.35
CA SER A 198 22.28 -19.00 -24.73
C SER A 198 22.82 -20.41 -24.93
N ARG A 199 24.06 -20.51 -25.43
CA ARG A 199 24.79 -21.79 -25.48
C ARG A 199 24.82 -22.54 -24.14
N MET A 200 24.73 -21.83 -23.01
CA MET A 200 24.70 -22.45 -21.68
C MET A 200 23.33 -23.04 -21.30
N THR A 201 22.23 -22.53 -21.86
CA THR A 201 20.86 -22.96 -21.51
C THR A 201 20.24 -23.92 -22.52
N GLU A 202 20.86 -24.07 -23.71
CA GLU A 202 20.45 -25.04 -24.74
C GLU A 202 20.41 -26.48 -24.22
N THR A 203 21.22 -26.82 -23.22
CA THR A 203 21.27 -28.17 -22.64
C THR A 203 20.08 -28.49 -21.73
N VAL A 204 19.30 -27.47 -21.32
CA VAL A 204 18.23 -27.60 -20.31
C VAL A 204 16.89 -27.02 -20.74
N MET A 205 16.79 -26.39 -21.92
CA MET A 205 15.57 -25.77 -22.42
C MET A 205 15.19 -26.28 -23.82
N PRO A 206 13.89 -26.38 -24.15
CA PRO A 206 13.45 -26.64 -25.52
C PRO A 206 13.93 -25.55 -26.49
N PRO A 207 14.24 -25.89 -27.76
CA PRO A 207 14.76 -24.92 -28.75
C PRO A 207 13.88 -23.68 -28.96
N GLU A 208 12.55 -23.86 -28.94
CA GLU A 208 11.59 -22.77 -29.08
C GLU A 208 11.69 -21.76 -27.93
N LEU A 209 11.90 -22.25 -26.70
CA LEU A 209 12.05 -21.41 -25.52
C LEU A 209 13.39 -20.67 -25.52
N VAL A 210 14.47 -21.33 -25.97
CA VAL A 210 15.79 -20.69 -26.16
C VAL A 210 15.67 -19.54 -27.16
N ALA A 211 14.96 -19.74 -28.28
CA ALA A 211 14.76 -18.71 -29.29
C ALA A 211 13.91 -17.52 -28.80
N ALA A 212 12.94 -17.77 -27.90
CA ALA A 212 12.07 -16.74 -27.35
C ALA A 212 12.74 -15.89 -26.24
N LEU A 213 13.64 -16.49 -25.45
CA LEU A 213 14.33 -15.84 -24.33
C LEU A 213 15.55 -15.04 -24.80
N LYS A 214 15.30 -13.99 -25.57
CA LYS A 214 16.32 -13.15 -26.18
C LYS A 214 17.16 -12.35 -25.15
N PRO A 215 18.51 -12.38 -25.21
CA PRO A 215 19.37 -11.57 -24.34
C PRO A 215 19.07 -10.06 -24.36
N GLU A 216 18.54 -9.55 -25.47
CA GLU A 216 18.11 -8.17 -25.67
C GLU A 216 17.04 -7.72 -24.67
N TYR A 217 16.29 -8.66 -24.09
CA TYR A 217 15.28 -8.35 -23.08
C TYR A 217 15.85 -8.16 -21.68
N ILE A 218 17.14 -8.44 -21.47
CA ILE A 218 17.84 -8.26 -20.19
C ILE A 218 18.61 -6.94 -20.17
N ALA A 219 19.25 -6.59 -21.29
CA ALA A 219 20.13 -5.41 -21.40
C ALA A 219 19.52 -4.10 -20.88
N PRO A 220 18.24 -3.76 -21.13
CA PRO A 220 17.64 -2.51 -20.66
C PRO A 220 17.68 -2.34 -19.14
N LEU A 221 17.45 -3.40 -18.34
CA LEU A 221 17.51 -3.32 -16.88
C LEU A 221 18.93 -3.02 -16.40
N THR A 222 19.90 -3.81 -16.88
CA THR A 222 21.32 -3.65 -16.52
C THR A 222 21.81 -2.25 -16.86
N VAL A 223 21.48 -1.76 -18.06
CA VAL A 223 21.86 -0.41 -18.49
C VAL A 223 21.19 0.65 -17.62
N TYR A 224 19.90 0.52 -17.31
CA TYR A 224 19.22 1.46 -16.40
C TYR A 224 19.85 1.51 -15.00
N LEU A 225 20.17 0.35 -14.40
CA LEU A 225 20.84 0.27 -13.11
C LEU A 225 22.22 0.93 -13.09
N CYS A 226 22.84 1.07 -14.27
CA CYS A 226 24.12 1.77 -14.45
C CYS A 226 24.00 3.25 -14.80
N HIS A 227 22.79 3.78 -14.99
CA HIS A 227 22.60 5.19 -15.34
C HIS A 227 22.82 6.09 -14.12
N GLU A 228 23.28 7.32 -14.36
CA GLU A 228 23.54 8.28 -13.28
C GLU A 228 22.28 8.68 -12.51
N GLY A 229 21.14 8.72 -13.20
CA GLY A 229 19.82 8.97 -12.61
C GLY A 229 19.26 7.81 -11.78
N CYS A 230 19.87 6.61 -11.82
CA CYS A 230 19.40 5.48 -11.03
C CYS A 230 19.91 5.57 -9.58
N GLN A 231 18.97 5.57 -8.63
CA GLN A 231 19.23 5.59 -7.18
C GLN A 231 19.18 4.21 -6.53
N GLU A 232 18.95 3.16 -7.32
CA GLU A 232 18.87 1.80 -6.81
C GLU A 232 20.27 1.31 -6.39
N ASN A 233 20.39 0.74 -5.18
CA ASN A 233 21.65 0.26 -4.63
C ASN A 233 21.42 -0.92 -3.67
N GLY A 234 22.24 -1.95 -3.76
CA GLY A 234 22.14 -3.15 -2.93
C GLY A 234 20.96 -4.07 -3.27
N SER A 235 20.40 -3.94 -4.49
CA SER A 235 19.19 -4.65 -4.89
C SER A 235 19.46 -5.87 -5.75
N LEU A 236 18.54 -6.85 -5.68
CA LEU A 236 18.54 -8.07 -6.46
C LEU A 236 17.32 -8.10 -7.38
N PHE A 237 17.55 -8.33 -8.67
CA PHE A 237 16.49 -8.41 -9.68
C PHE A 237 16.54 -9.72 -10.46
N GLU A 238 15.40 -10.36 -10.68
CA GLU A 238 15.23 -11.35 -11.73
C GLU A 238 14.73 -10.68 -13.00
N VAL A 239 15.20 -11.15 -14.16
CA VAL A 239 14.89 -10.52 -15.45
C VAL A 239 14.95 -11.52 -16.60
N GLY A 240 13.95 -11.47 -17.49
CA GLY A 240 13.87 -12.29 -18.69
C GLY A 240 12.54 -12.08 -19.42
N ALA A 241 12.49 -12.36 -20.72
CA ALA A 241 11.28 -12.27 -21.56
C ALA A 241 10.55 -10.90 -21.56
N GLY A 242 11.21 -9.83 -21.12
CA GLY A 242 10.60 -8.50 -20.94
C GLY A 242 9.95 -8.27 -19.57
N TRP A 243 10.00 -9.25 -18.67
CA TRP A 243 9.60 -9.13 -17.28
C TRP A 243 10.80 -8.82 -16.37
N ILE A 244 10.56 -8.01 -15.34
CA ILE A 244 11.54 -7.64 -14.31
C ILE A 244 10.86 -7.74 -12.94
N GLY A 245 11.48 -8.46 -12.01
CA GLY A 245 11.03 -8.56 -10.62
C GLY A 245 12.15 -8.24 -9.64
N LYS A 246 11.82 -7.55 -8.53
CA LYS A 246 12.77 -7.25 -7.45
C LYS A 246 12.59 -8.26 -6.31
N LEU A 247 13.69 -8.80 -5.82
CA LEU A 247 13.72 -9.76 -4.72
C LEU A 247 14.25 -9.08 -3.44
N ARG A 248 13.76 -9.55 -2.29
CA ARG A 248 14.26 -9.16 -0.95
C ARG A 248 14.06 -10.28 0.06
N TRP A 249 14.82 -10.24 1.14
CA TRP A 249 14.62 -11.15 2.26
C TRP A 249 13.38 -10.78 3.06
N GLN A 250 12.67 -11.81 3.53
CA GLN A 250 11.63 -11.72 4.54
C GLN A 250 12.00 -12.64 5.70
N ARG A 251 11.65 -12.25 6.93
CA ARG A 251 11.91 -13.01 8.15
C ARG A 251 10.61 -13.13 8.94
N THR A 252 10.33 -14.30 9.50
CA THR A 252 9.22 -14.46 10.45
C THR A 252 9.45 -13.57 11.68
N LYS A 253 8.41 -13.31 12.47
CA LYS A 253 8.58 -12.73 13.82
C LYS A 253 9.41 -13.63 14.73
N GLY A 254 9.44 -14.94 14.41
CA GLY A 254 10.07 -15.97 15.21
C GLY A 254 9.33 -16.19 16.52
N ALA A 255 9.91 -17.02 17.38
CA ALA A 255 9.40 -17.31 18.71
C ALA A 255 10.54 -17.24 19.75
N ILE A 256 10.24 -16.73 20.94
CA ILE A 256 11.11 -16.90 22.09
C ILE A 256 10.84 -18.30 22.66
N VAL A 257 11.77 -19.23 22.43
CA VAL A 257 11.66 -20.63 22.85
C VAL A 257 12.27 -20.91 24.23
N ARG A 258 13.25 -20.09 24.64
CA ARG A 258 13.94 -20.24 25.92
C ARG A 258 13.13 -19.56 27.03
N GLU A 259 13.08 -20.16 28.21
CA GLU A 259 12.52 -19.55 29.41
C GLU A 259 13.60 -18.78 30.22
N PRO A 260 13.23 -17.72 30.96
CA PRO A 260 14.14 -17.03 31.87
C PRO A 260 14.80 -18.00 32.87
N GLY A 261 16.12 -17.89 33.05
CA GLY A 261 16.89 -18.71 33.99
C GLY A 261 17.03 -20.20 33.64
N LYS A 262 16.49 -20.67 32.50
CA LYS A 262 16.58 -22.08 32.08
C LYS A 262 17.42 -22.26 30.82
N THR A 263 18.03 -23.43 30.71
CA THR A 263 18.67 -23.91 29.47
C THR A 263 17.60 -24.21 28.42
N MET A 264 17.87 -23.82 27.17
CA MET A 264 17.01 -24.10 26.03
C MET A 264 17.12 -25.57 25.62
N THR A 265 16.00 -26.24 25.32
CA THR A 265 16.00 -27.64 24.86
C THR A 265 15.50 -27.79 23.41
N PRO A 266 15.85 -28.88 22.70
CA PRO A 266 15.30 -29.18 21.38
C PRO A 266 13.77 -29.34 21.37
N GLU A 267 13.18 -29.86 22.44
CA GLU A 267 11.73 -30.05 22.56
C GLU A 267 11.00 -28.70 22.58
N GLN A 268 11.54 -27.68 23.27
CA GLN A 268 11.00 -26.32 23.25
C GLN A 268 11.00 -25.71 21.84
N VAL A 269 11.98 -26.04 21.01
CA VAL A 269 12.03 -25.62 19.59
C VAL A 269 10.94 -26.33 18.79
N ARG A 270 10.84 -27.67 18.92
CA ARG A 270 9.80 -28.47 18.24
C ARG A 270 8.40 -27.98 18.59
N ASP A 271 8.14 -27.74 19.86
CA ASP A 271 6.80 -27.40 20.35
C ASP A 271 6.35 -26.00 19.90
N LYS A 272 7.29 -25.12 19.55
CA LYS A 272 7.03 -23.79 18.96
C LYS A 272 7.31 -23.71 17.46
N TRP A 273 7.55 -24.83 16.77
CA TRP A 273 8.01 -24.82 15.39
C TRP A 273 7.07 -24.05 14.45
N ASN A 274 5.76 -24.23 14.61
CA ASN A 274 4.76 -23.52 13.81
C ASN A 274 4.84 -21.99 13.96
N GLU A 275 5.13 -21.49 15.17
CA GLU A 275 5.31 -20.05 15.44
C GLU A 275 6.64 -19.54 14.84
N ILE A 276 7.71 -20.34 14.94
CA ILE A 276 9.03 -20.01 14.38
C ILE A 276 8.95 -19.84 12.86
N THR A 277 8.16 -20.69 12.19
CA THR A 277 8.04 -20.73 10.72
C THR A 277 6.83 -19.97 10.16
N ASP A 278 6.11 -19.22 10.98
CA ASP A 278 4.93 -18.47 10.51
C ASP A 278 5.31 -17.17 9.78
N PHE A 279 4.93 -17.09 8.51
CA PHE A 279 5.10 -15.93 7.63
C PHE A 279 3.82 -15.09 7.45
N SER A 280 2.78 -15.29 8.27
CA SER A 280 1.53 -14.53 8.19
C SER A 280 1.71 -13.02 8.47
N ASP A 281 2.72 -12.65 9.26
CA ASP A 281 3.07 -11.27 9.59
C ASP A 281 4.60 -11.08 9.62
N PRO A 282 5.26 -11.04 8.44
CA PRO A 282 6.71 -11.08 8.35
C PRO A 282 7.34 -9.70 8.51
N GLU A 283 8.60 -9.69 8.93
CA GLU A 283 9.47 -8.52 8.93
C GLU A 283 10.37 -8.49 7.69
N TYR A 284 10.80 -7.29 7.28
CA TYR A 284 11.71 -7.06 6.16
C TYR A 284 13.02 -6.41 6.64
N PRO A 285 13.90 -7.17 7.32
CA PRO A 285 15.15 -6.63 7.81
C PRO A 285 16.03 -6.13 6.65
N SER A 286 16.57 -4.93 6.79
CA SER A 286 17.35 -4.25 5.75
C SER A 286 18.85 -4.18 6.06
N SER A 287 19.23 -4.50 7.30
CA SER A 287 20.61 -4.38 7.79
C SER A 287 20.93 -5.44 8.84
N ALA A 288 22.23 -5.72 9.04
CA ALA A 288 22.68 -6.55 10.15
C ALA A 288 22.26 -5.96 11.51
N ALA A 289 22.21 -4.64 11.63
CA ALA A 289 21.77 -3.94 12.84
C ALA A 289 20.29 -4.21 13.19
N ASP A 290 19.39 -4.36 12.21
CA ASP A 290 18.01 -4.78 12.43
C ASP A 290 17.95 -6.15 13.13
N SER A 291 18.80 -7.07 12.68
CA SER A 291 18.90 -8.41 13.27
C SER A 291 19.42 -8.35 14.71
N THR A 292 20.50 -7.60 14.96
CA THR A 292 21.06 -7.43 16.31
C THR A 292 20.06 -6.78 17.27
N ARG A 293 19.31 -5.76 16.82
CA ARG A 293 18.27 -5.11 17.64
C ARG A 293 17.20 -6.08 18.10
N LEU A 294 16.77 -6.99 17.22
CA LEU A 294 15.83 -8.06 17.61
C LEU A 294 16.42 -8.92 18.73
N LEU A 295 17.66 -9.38 18.59
CA LEU A 295 18.30 -10.22 19.61
C LEU A 295 18.45 -9.50 20.94
N VAL A 296 18.81 -8.21 20.94
CA VAL A 296 18.85 -7.38 22.16
C VAL A 296 17.47 -7.28 22.80
N LYS A 297 16.41 -7.09 22.01
CA LYS A 297 15.03 -7.08 22.51
C LYS A 297 14.66 -8.42 23.15
N VAL A 298 14.98 -9.55 22.50
CA VAL A 298 14.74 -10.90 23.03
C VAL A 298 15.50 -11.12 24.34
N LEU A 299 16.77 -10.69 24.44
CA LEU A 299 17.55 -10.81 25.67
C LEU A 299 16.95 -10.00 26.82
N ARG A 300 16.44 -8.79 26.56
CA ARG A 300 15.75 -7.97 27.56
C ARG A 300 14.48 -8.64 28.07
N THR A 301 13.71 -9.28 27.18
CA THR A 301 12.55 -10.08 27.59
C THR A 301 12.94 -11.26 28.48
N LEU A 302 14.10 -11.87 28.25
CA LEU A 302 14.56 -13.05 28.98
C LEU A 302 15.25 -12.73 30.31
N ASN A 303 15.80 -11.52 30.46
CA ASN A 303 16.54 -11.08 31.66
C ASN A 303 16.02 -9.72 32.17
N PRO A 304 14.79 -9.63 32.72
CA PRO A 304 14.23 -8.36 33.19
C PRO A 304 14.99 -7.75 34.38
N GLU A 305 15.69 -8.55 35.18
CA GLU A 305 16.35 -8.13 36.43
C GLU A 305 17.77 -7.57 36.24
N GLY A 306 18.35 -7.69 35.04
CA GLY A 306 19.76 -7.34 34.77
C GLY A 306 20.08 -5.84 34.71
N ASP A 307 19.06 -4.97 34.65
CA ASP A 307 19.25 -3.51 34.58
C ASP A 307 19.32 -2.84 35.96
N ASN A 308 19.01 -3.56 37.05
CA ASN A 308 19.04 -2.99 38.41
C ASN A 308 20.46 -2.81 38.99
N ASN A 309 21.51 -3.28 38.32
CA ASN A 309 22.88 -3.31 38.87
C ASN A 309 23.92 -2.46 38.11
N ARG A 310 23.50 -1.56 37.21
CA ARG A 310 24.41 -0.59 36.55
C ARG A 310 23.83 0.82 36.48
N GLN A 311 23.52 1.42 37.62
CA GLN A 311 23.50 2.89 37.74
C GLN A 311 24.19 3.33 39.02
N THR A 312 25.46 3.70 38.89
CA THR A 312 26.14 4.59 39.83
C THR A 312 25.71 6.04 39.57
N SER A 313 25.56 6.79 40.67
CA SER A 313 25.29 8.24 40.79
C SER A 313 23.93 8.79 40.33
N ASN A 314 23.02 8.86 41.31
CA ASN A 314 21.91 9.80 41.56
C ASN A 314 22.01 11.21 40.91
N PRO A 315 20.88 11.97 40.71
CA PRO A 315 19.91 12.21 41.79
C PRO A 315 18.41 12.22 41.45
N SER A 316 17.65 11.69 42.41
CA SER A 316 16.29 12.08 42.82
C SER A 316 15.21 12.19 41.73
N SER A 317 14.34 11.17 41.65
CA SER A 317 12.92 11.41 41.37
C SER A 317 12.06 10.30 41.98
N SER A 318 11.10 10.74 42.78
CA SER A 318 10.07 9.98 43.47
C SER A 318 9.43 8.88 42.61
N THR A 319 9.52 7.63 43.05
CA THR A 319 8.61 6.57 42.60
C THR A 319 7.19 6.91 43.06
N SER A 320 6.31 7.28 42.11
CA SER A 320 4.88 7.39 42.37
C SER A 320 4.32 6.01 42.73
N LYS A 321 3.56 5.94 43.83
CA LYS A 321 2.76 4.76 44.16
C LYS A 321 1.72 4.59 43.04
N GLY A 322 1.71 3.46 42.32
CA GLY A 322 0.60 3.10 41.43
C GLY A 322 0.93 2.79 39.96
N GLY A 323 2.21 2.72 39.56
CA GLY A 323 2.58 2.29 38.19
C GLY A 323 2.28 3.31 37.08
N ILE A 324 1.80 4.50 37.45
CA ILE A 324 1.56 5.64 36.54
C ILE A 324 2.51 6.77 36.89
N ASP A 325 3.27 7.23 35.90
CA ASP A 325 4.07 8.45 35.89
C ASP A 325 3.51 9.41 34.83
N PRO A 326 2.72 10.43 35.24
CA PRO A 326 2.11 11.36 34.30
C PRO A 326 3.09 12.17 33.48
N GLU A 327 4.25 12.53 34.02
CA GLU A 327 5.22 13.37 33.31
C GLU A 327 5.96 12.56 32.24
N VAL A 328 6.33 11.32 32.56
CA VAL A 328 6.92 10.40 31.57
C VAL A 328 5.91 10.07 30.47
N ALA A 329 4.64 9.83 30.81
CA ALA A 329 3.62 9.52 29.82
C ALA A 329 3.29 10.70 28.90
N LYS A 330 3.19 11.93 29.42
CA LYS A 330 2.97 13.14 28.61
C LYS A 330 4.15 13.50 27.71
N SER A 331 5.38 13.23 28.16
CA SER A 331 6.61 13.49 27.39
C SER A 331 6.95 12.39 26.38
N SER A 332 6.17 11.30 26.36
CA SER A 332 6.42 10.17 25.47
C SER A 332 6.28 10.53 23.99
N ASN A 333 7.24 10.07 23.19
CA ASN A 333 7.19 10.19 21.74
C ASN A 333 6.45 8.98 21.14
N ILE A 334 5.13 9.11 20.98
CA ILE A 334 4.29 8.04 20.42
C ILE A 334 4.40 8.08 18.90
N LYS A 335 4.69 6.92 18.29
CA LYS A 335 4.82 6.82 16.83
C LYS A 335 3.47 7.08 16.15
N PRO A 336 3.46 7.80 15.01
CA PRO A 336 2.25 7.96 14.23
C PRO A 336 1.80 6.63 13.62
N GLY A 337 0.48 6.45 13.50
CA GLY A 337 -0.15 5.33 12.81
C GLY A 337 -0.60 5.72 11.40
N LYS A 338 -0.45 4.82 10.42
CA LYS A 338 -0.99 4.99 9.07
C LYS A 338 -2.20 4.08 8.85
N PHE A 339 -3.24 4.63 8.25
CA PHE A 339 -4.46 3.92 7.92
C PHE A 339 -4.82 4.13 6.45
N THR A 340 -4.68 3.08 5.65
CA THR A 340 -5.07 3.07 4.23
C THR A 340 -6.44 2.44 4.08
N TYR A 341 -7.31 3.09 3.31
CA TYR A 341 -8.70 2.68 3.12
C TYR A 341 -9.19 3.05 1.72
N GLY A 342 -10.20 2.33 1.27
CA GLY A 342 -10.95 2.63 0.06
C GLY A 342 -12.45 2.55 0.29
N PRO A 343 -13.24 2.52 -0.79
CA PRO A 343 -14.69 2.46 -0.70
C PRO A 343 -15.21 1.26 0.10
N LYS A 344 -14.49 0.13 0.09
CA LYS A 344 -14.83 -1.06 0.87
C LYS A 344 -14.91 -0.76 2.36
N GLU A 345 -13.88 -0.14 2.94
CA GLU A 345 -13.84 0.16 4.37
C GLU A 345 -14.87 1.23 4.75
N VAL A 346 -15.11 2.20 3.86
CA VAL A 346 -16.15 3.24 4.03
C VAL A 346 -17.53 2.61 4.12
N ILE A 347 -17.88 1.75 3.14
CA ILE A 347 -19.19 1.08 3.07
C ILE A 347 -19.35 0.11 4.24
N LEU A 348 -18.30 -0.66 4.56
CA LEU A 348 -18.31 -1.60 5.68
C LEU A 348 -18.59 -0.90 7.01
N TYR A 349 -17.96 0.25 7.25
CA TYR A 349 -18.26 1.07 8.42
C TYR A 349 -19.69 1.60 8.40
N ALA A 350 -20.16 2.13 7.26
CA ALA A 350 -21.51 2.66 7.13
C ALA A 350 -22.58 1.61 7.47
N LEU A 351 -22.43 0.38 6.95
CA LEU A 351 -23.25 -0.78 7.32
C LEU A 351 -23.10 -1.14 8.80
N GLY A 352 -21.86 -1.15 9.30
CA GLY A 352 -21.52 -1.45 10.69
C GLY A 352 -22.15 -0.51 11.71
N VAL A 353 -22.51 0.71 11.32
CA VAL A 353 -23.24 1.66 12.16
C VAL A 353 -24.73 1.75 11.81
N GLY A 354 -25.26 0.87 10.95
CA GLY A 354 -26.70 0.70 10.68
C GLY A 354 -27.21 1.27 9.34
N SER A 355 -26.33 1.75 8.45
CA SER A 355 -26.78 2.26 7.16
C SER A 355 -27.33 1.08 6.37
N SER A 356 -28.47 1.25 5.73
CA SER A 356 -29.20 0.17 5.06
C SER A 356 -29.78 0.65 3.74
N THR A 357 -29.87 -0.26 2.77
CA THR A 357 -30.53 -0.03 1.48
C THR A 357 -32.05 0.17 1.60
N LYS A 358 -32.64 -0.04 2.79
CA LYS A 358 -34.03 0.31 3.08
C LYS A 358 -34.30 1.82 3.00
N GLU A 359 -33.27 2.63 3.21
CA GLU A 359 -33.33 4.08 3.18
C GLU A 359 -32.66 4.57 1.89
N PRO A 360 -33.42 5.07 0.89
CA PRO A 360 -32.86 5.50 -0.39
C PRO A 360 -31.74 6.53 -0.25
N ASP A 361 -31.88 7.44 0.72
CA ASP A 361 -30.92 8.52 0.98
C ASP A 361 -29.57 8.02 1.54
N TYR A 362 -29.46 6.74 1.91
CA TYR A 362 -28.21 6.13 2.35
C TYR A 362 -27.38 5.54 1.23
N LEU A 363 -27.87 5.54 -0.02
CA LEU A 363 -27.10 5.06 -1.17
C LEU A 363 -25.73 5.77 -1.28
N LYS A 364 -25.69 7.07 -0.95
CA LYS A 364 -24.47 7.89 -0.91
C LYS A 364 -23.41 7.43 0.11
N PHE A 365 -23.77 6.55 1.05
CA PHE A 365 -22.84 5.94 2.01
C PHE A 365 -22.53 4.48 1.68
N LEU A 366 -23.28 3.87 0.76
CA LEU A 366 -23.31 2.42 0.55
C LEU A 366 -22.86 1.99 -0.85
N PHE A 367 -22.75 2.92 -1.80
CA PHE A 367 -22.39 2.62 -3.17
C PHE A 367 -21.37 3.62 -3.71
N GLU A 368 -20.20 3.12 -4.04
CA GLU A 368 -19.06 3.89 -4.54
C GLU A 368 -19.28 4.51 -5.92
N GLY A 369 -20.27 4.00 -6.67
CA GLY A 369 -20.71 4.58 -7.94
C GLY A 369 -21.78 5.66 -7.82
N ALA A 370 -22.26 5.96 -6.61
CA ALA A 370 -23.19 7.07 -6.40
C ALA A 370 -22.45 8.40 -6.62
N GLU A 371 -23.10 9.35 -7.32
CA GLU A 371 -22.51 10.67 -7.62
C GLU A 371 -22.09 11.42 -6.34
N GLU A 372 -22.86 11.25 -5.27
CA GLU A 372 -22.61 11.87 -3.97
C GLU A 372 -21.88 10.94 -2.97
N PHE A 373 -21.18 9.91 -3.45
CA PHE A 373 -20.53 8.95 -2.54
C PHE A 373 -19.62 9.67 -1.55
N CYS A 374 -19.91 9.50 -0.25
CA CYS A 374 -19.25 10.22 0.82
C CYS A 374 -19.13 9.37 2.09
N VAL A 375 -18.31 9.85 3.03
CA VAL A 375 -17.97 9.12 4.25
C VAL A 375 -18.72 9.71 5.43
N LEU A 376 -19.32 8.85 6.27
CA LEU A 376 -19.97 9.29 7.50
C LEU A 376 -18.96 10.01 8.43
N PRO A 377 -19.31 11.17 9.01
CA PRO A 377 -18.45 11.93 9.92
C PRO A 377 -17.85 11.10 11.07
N SER A 378 -18.63 10.17 11.61
CA SER A 378 -18.23 9.29 12.70
C SER A 378 -17.11 8.30 12.30
N PHE A 379 -16.83 8.09 11.01
CA PHE A 379 -15.71 7.27 10.54
C PHE A 379 -14.36 7.81 10.98
N ALA A 380 -14.22 9.12 11.26
CA ALA A 380 -12.97 9.74 11.69
C ALA A 380 -12.33 9.10 12.93
N VAL A 381 -13.12 8.38 13.74
CA VAL A 381 -12.60 7.63 14.89
C VAL A 381 -11.81 6.39 14.48
N ILE A 382 -12.09 5.79 13.33
CA ILE A 382 -11.43 4.55 12.87
C ILE A 382 -9.91 4.74 12.63
N PRO A 383 -9.45 5.71 11.81
CA PRO A 383 -8.02 5.94 11.62
C PRO A 383 -7.32 6.41 12.91
N ALA A 384 -8.03 7.12 13.79
CA ALA A 384 -7.49 7.53 15.08
C ALA A 384 -7.31 6.32 16.01
N MET A 385 -8.34 5.49 16.16
CA MET A 385 -8.33 4.28 16.98
C MET A 385 -7.29 3.27 16.50
N ASN A 386 -7.11 3.13 15.18
CA ASN A 386 -6.04 2.32 14.58
C ASN A 386 -4.66 2.74 15.11
N SER A 387 -4.37 4.05 15.15
CA SER A 387 -3.09 4.57 15.66
C SER A 387 -2.90 4.40 17.17
N THR A 388 -3.99 4.18 17.91
CA THR A 388 -3.96 3.96 19.36
C THR A 388 -3.97 2.48 19.75
N SER A 389 -4.12 1.58 18.78
CA SER A 389 -4.18 0.15 19.01
C SER A 389 -2.90 -0.35 19.68
N GLY A 390 -3.04 -1.03 20.81
CA GLY A 390 -1.91 -1.55 21.59
C GLY A 390 -1.15 -0.51 22.43
N LEU A 391 -1.47 0.79 22.36
CA LEU A 391 -0.76 1.81 23.15
C LEU A 391 -0.86 1.57 24.66
N PHE A 392 -2.02 1.13 25.12
CA PHE A 392 -2.26 0.81 26.54
C PHE A 392 -1.72 -0.56 26.96
N VAL A 393 -1.11 -1.32 26.04
CA VAL A 393 -0.40 -2.59 26.29
C VAL A 393 1.10 -2.36 26.11
N GLY A 394 1.64 -1.39 26.87
CA GLY A 394 3.08 -1.08 26.89
C GLY A 394 3.59 -0.14 25.80
N GLY A 395 2.71 0.52 25.05
CA GLY A 395 3.08 1.49 24.02
C GLY A 395 3.29 2.93 24.52
N ILE A 396 2.93 3.24 25.76
CA ILE A 396 3.13 4.56 26.40
C ILE A 396 4.04 4.38 27.63
N PRO A 397 5.30 4.87 27.57
CA PRO A 397 6.17 4.97 28.74
C PRO A 397 5.49 5.67 29.91
N GLY A 398 5.71 5.19 31.14
CA GLY A 398 5.06 5.77 32.33
C GLY A 398 3.61 5.31 32.55
N LEU A 399 3.04 4.44 31.71
CA LEU A 399 1.73 3.83 31.95
C LEU A 399 1.86 2.30 32.08
N GLN A 400 1.95 1.82 33.33
CA GLN A 400 1.77 0.39 33.64
C GLN A 400 0.34 0.15 34.13
N ILE A 401 -0.55 -0.19 33.20
CA ILE A 401 -1.98 -0.39 33.47
C ILE A 401 -2.45 -1.78 33.04
N ASP A 402 -3.41 -2.33 33.78
CA ASP A 402 -4.04 -3.62 33.46
C ASP A 402 -5.03 -3.44 32.29
N PRO A 403 -4.81 -4.09 31.13
CA PRO A 403 -5.67 -3.93 29.96
C PRO A 403 -7.10 -4.43 30.19
N THR A 404 -7.33 -5.32 31.15
CA THR A 404 -8.69 -5.81 31.51
C THR A 404 -9.51 -4.79 32.30
N LYS A 405 -8.89 -3.69 32.73
CA LYS A 405 -9.49 -2.62 33.54
C LYS A 405 -9.77 -1.34 32.76
N ILE A 406 -9.52 -1.37 31.46
CA ILE A 406 -9.67 -0.25 30.54
C ILE A 406 -11.11 -0.15 30.05
N LEU A 407 -11.69 1.02 30.25
CA LEU A 407 -13.01 1.38 29.75
C LEU A 407 -12.88 2.63 28.86
N HIS A 408 -13.41 2.55 27.64
CA HIS A 408 -13.57 3.74 26.80
C HIS A 408 -14.77 4.54 27.33
N GLY A 409 -14.49 5.65 28.03
CA GLY A 409 -15.51 6.40 28.77
C GLY A 409 -16.15 7.52 27.96
N GLU A 410 -15.35 8.29 27.21
CA GLU A 410 -15.85 9.39 26.39
C GLU A 410 -15.06 9.51 25.09
N GLN A 411 -15.72 9.98 24.04
CA GLN A 411 -15.12 10.25 22.73
C GLN A 411 -15.48 11.66 22.28
N TYR A 412 -14.50 12.38 21.77
CA TYR A 412 -14.70 13.60 21.00
C TYR A 412 -14.10 13.45 19.60
N VAL A 413 -14.79 14.00 18.60
CA VAL A 413 -14.34 14.12 17.21
C VAL A 413 -14.60 15.54 16.75
N GLU A 414 -13.63 16.18 16.11
CA GLU A 414 -13.79 17.43 15.36
C GLU A 414 -13.27 17.24 13.94
N LEU A 415 -14.07 17.67 12.96
CA LEU A 415 -13.76 17.59 11.54
C LEU A 415 -13.35 18.97 11.02
N PHE A 416 -12.25 19.00 10.28
CA PHE A 416 -11.72 20.21 9.64
C PHE A 416 -12.10 20.26 8.16
N LYS A 417 -12.43 19.10 7.58
CA LYS A 417 -12.95 18.94 6.22
C LYS A 417 -13.67 17.58 6.09
N PRO A 418 -14.46 17.37 5.02
CA PRO A 418 -15.00 16.04 4.72
C PRO A 418 -13.89 15.00 4.59
N ILE A 419 -14.15 13.80 5.10
CA ILE A 419 -13.20 12.68 5.01
C ILE A 419 -13.18 12.21 3.55
N PRO A 420 -12.00 12.04 2.92
CA PRO A 420 -11.89 11.48 1.58
C PRO A 420 -12.54 10.10 1.47
N THR A 421 -12.97 9.69 0.28
CA THR A 421 -13.60 8.36 0.08
C THR A 421 -12.59 7.23 -0.07
N SER A 422 -11.30 7.56 -0.22
CA SER A 422 -10.17 6.64 -0.21
C SER A 422 -8.87 7.40 0.09
N GLY A 423 -7.80 6.66 0.39
CA GLY A 423 -6.45 7.21 0.53
C GLY A 423 -5.74 6.68 1.78
N THR A 424 -4.63 7.32 2.14
CA THR A 424 -3.88 7.01 3.36
C THR A 424 -3.92 8.18 4.34
N LEU A 425 -4.42 7.94 5.55
CA LEU A 425 -4.40 8.92 6.64
C LEU A 425 -3.27 8.60 7.61
N THR A 426 -2.62 9.64 8.13
CA THR A 426 -1.61 9.51 9.19
C THR A 426 -2.12 10.18 10.47
N SER A 427 -2.16 9.42 11.55
CA SER A 427 -2.68 9.83 12.86
C SER A 427 -1.55 9.94 13.88
N TYR A 428 -1.52 11.06 14.62
CA TYR A 428 -0.48 11.42 15.58
C TYR A 428 -1.06 11.43 17.00
N PRO A 429 -0.96 10.32 17.75
CA PRO A 429 -1.42 10.25 19.13
C PRO A 429 -0.48 10.99 20.09
N LYS A 430 -1.07 11.65 21.10
CA LYS A 430 -0.35 12.34 22.18
C LYS A 430 -1.16 12.29 23.47
N VAL A 431 -0.52 11.90 24.58
CA VAL A 431 -1.13 11.99 25.90
C VAL A 431 -1.29 13.46 26.26
N ALA A 432 -2.54 13.94 26.27
CA ALA A 432 -2.87 15.30 26.65
C ALA A 432 -2.83 15.45 28.17
N ASP A 433 -3.31 14.45 28.91
CA ASP A 433 -3.33 14.49 30.35
C ASP A 433 -3.61 13.14 31.01
N ILE A 434 -3.28 13.04 32.30
CA ILE A 434 -3.61 11.89 33.15
C ILE A 434 -4.13 12.37 34.49
N LEU A 435 -5.34 11.93 34.86
CA LEU A 435 -6.07 12.39 36.05
C LEU A 435 -6.22 11.28 37.06
N ASP A 436 -5.99 11.61 38.33
CA ASP A 436 -6.21 10.70 39.44
C ASP A 436 -7.64 10.88 39.98
N LYS A 437 -8.47 9.86 39.85
CA LYS A 437 -9.84 9.85 40.38
C LYS A 437 -9.94 9.10 41.72
N GLY A 438 -8.81 8.82 42.38
CA GLY A 438 -8.72 8.10 43.64
C GLY A 438 -8.73 6.59 43.44
N SER A 439 -9.87 6.04 43.02
CA SER A 439 -10.02 4.59 42.77
C SER A 439 -9.73 4.18 41.31
N GLY A 440 -9.33 5.12 40.46
CA GLY A 440 -9.00 4.88 39.05
C GLY A 440 -8.28 6.07 38.42
N ALA A 441 -7.76 5.87 37.21
CA ALA A 441 -7.13 6.92 36.40
C ALA A 441 -8.00 7.28 35.20
N VAL A 442 -7.95 8.54 34.76
CA VAL A 442 -8.45 8.95 33.44
C VAL A 442 -7.25 9.36 32.58
N ILE A 443 -7.15 8.81 31.38
CA ILE A 443 -6.14 9.16 30.40
C ILE A 443 -6.83 9.90 29.26
N LEU A 444 -6.38 11.13 29.00
CA LEU A 444 -6.81 11.93 27.86
C LEU A 444 -5.78 11.77 26.75
N LEU A 445 -6.19 11.18 25.63
CA LEU A 445 -5.34 10.94 24.49
C LEU A 445 -5.87 11.72 23.28
N ASN A 446 -5.11 12.72 22.84
CA ASN A 446 -5.41 13.49 21.65
C ASN A 446 -4.80 12.80 20.44
N VAL A 447 -5.51 12.79 19.31
CA VAL A 447 -5.02 12.25 18.04
C VAL A 447 -5.36 13.23 16.92
N GLU A 448 -4.34 13.75 16.25
CA GLU A 448 -4.51 14.56 15.04
C GLU A 448 -4.33 13.69 13.80
N THR A 449 -5.26 13.76 12.86
CA THR A 449 -5.23 12.95 11.63
C THR A 449 -5.08 13.85 10.41
N PHE A 450 -4.10 13.53 9.56
CA PHE A 450 -3.75 14.25 8.34
C PHE A 450 -3.86 13.33 7.11
N ASP A 451 -4.16 13.92 5.95
CA ASP A 451 -4.12 13.21 4.68
C ASP A 451 -2.72 13.20 4.04
N GLU A 452 -2.61 12.63 2.84
CA GLU A 452 -1.35 12.53 2.09
C GLU A 452 -0.80 13.89 1.62
N LYS A 453 -1.63 14.94 1.64
CA LYS A 453 -1.24 16.32 1.35
C LYS A 453 -0.84 17.08 2.63
N ASN A 454 -0.79 16.40 3.77
CA ASN A 454 -0.52 16.96 5.09
C ASN A 454 -1.57 18.00 5.53
N GLU A 455 -2.80 17.88 5.05
CA GLU A 455 -3.93 18.70 5.49
C GLU A 455 -4.65 18.00 6.65
N LYS A 456 -4.96 18.76 7.71
CA LYS A 456 -5.66 18.22 8.88
C LYS A 456 -7.08 17.82 8.49
N VAL A 457 -7.42 16.55 8.72
CA VAL A 457 -8.75 15.99 8.44
C VAL A 457 -9.60 16.02 9.70
N ALA A 458 -9.07 15.50 10.81
CA ALA A 458 -9.80 15.33 12.04
C ALA A 458 -8.91 15.50 13.28
N PHE A 459 -9.54 15.88 14.38
CA PHE A 459 -9.00 15.79 15.73
C PHE A 459 -9.88 14.86 16.55
N ASN A 460 -9.27 13.94 17.30
CA ASN A 460 -9.96 13.05 18.22
C ASN A 460 -9.41 13.24 19.63
N GLN A 461 -10.29 13.21 20.63
CA GLN A 461 -9.87 13.04 22.03
C GLN A 461 -10.56 11.81 22.62
N PHE A 462 -9.75 10.83 23.02
CA PHE A 462 -10.18 9.65 23.74
C PHE A 462 -10.07 9.92 25.23
N THR A 463 -11.15 9.69 25.98
CA THR A 463 -11.14 9.68 27.44
C THR A 463 -11.25 8.24 27.93
N THR A 464 -10.12 7.68 28.33
CA THR A 464 -10.03 6.30 28.78
C THR A 464 -9.99 6.24 30.30
N PHE A 465 -10.91 5.49 30.89
CA PHE A 465 -10.92 5.25 32.34
C PHE A 465 -10.28 3.89 32.66
N VAL A 466 -9.34 3.89 33.59
CA VAL A 466 -8.66 2.69 34.06
C VAL A 466 -9.03 2.48 35.52
N THR A 467 -9.89 1.48 35.76
CA THR A 467 -10.30 1.14 37.13
C THR A 467 -9.09 0.64 37.94
N ARG A 468 -9.07 0.95 39.25
CA ARG A 468 -8.00 0.57 40.21
C ARG A 468 -6.61 1.15 39.95
N ALA A 469 -6.45 2.01 38.95
CA ALA A 469 -5.18 2.67 38.63
C ALA A 469 -5.05 4.07 39.23
N GLY A 470 -5.82 4.41 40.27
CA GLY A 470 -5.75 5.71 40.96
C GLY A 470 -4.81 5.70 42.17
N GLY A 471 -4.74 6.82 42.90
CA GLY A 471 -3.96 6.95 44.13
C GLY A 471 -2.48 7.30 43.92
N PHE A 472 -2.13 7.78 42.72
CA PHE A 472 -0.79 8.23 42.36
C PHE A 472 -0.55 9.73 42.64
N GLY A 473 -1.54 10.44 43.20
CA GLY A 473 -1.41 11.84 43.63
C GLY A 473 -1.50 12.85 42.48
N GLY A 474 -2.07 12.45 41.34
CA GLY A 474 -2.29 13.33 40.19
C GLY A 474 -3.44 14.32 40.38
N LYS A 475 -3.54 15.29 39.47
CA LYS A 475 -4.66 16.24 39.46
C LYS A 475 -5.98 15.54 39.14
N ARG A 476 -7.09 16.06 39.70
CA ARG A 476 -8.42 15.48 39.48
C ARG A 476 -9.10 15.96 38.20
N ASN A 477 -8.72 17.14 37.70
CA ASN A 477 -9.36 17.81 36.56
C ASN A 477 -8.31 18.28 35.53
N SER A 478 -8.75 18.55 34.30
CA SER A 478 -7.89 19.01 33.19
C SER A 478 -8.58 20.10 32.40
N ASP A 479 -7.85 21.17 32.09
CA ASP A 479 -8.29 22.18 31.12
C ASP A 479 -8.20 21.68 29.67
N ALA A 480 -7.46 20.58 29.42
CA ALA A 480 -7.39 19.94 28.12
C ALA A 480 -8.59 19.01 27.86
N ALA A 481 -9.40 18.69 28.86
CA ALA A 481 -10.56 17.82 28.71
C ALA A 481 -11.71 18.53 27.99
N ILE A 482 -12.18 17.94 26.90
CA ILE A 482 -13.41 18.40 26.24
C ILE A 482 -14.59 17.78 26.98
N LEU A 483 -15.33 18.61 27.71
CA LEU A 483 -16.35 18.15 28.64
C LEU A 483 -17.66 17.75 27.94
N PRO A 484 -18.33 16.68 28.42
CA PRO A 484 -19.71 16.39 28.05
C PRO A 484 -20.65 17.46 28.62
N LYS A 485 -21.81 17.60 27.99
CA LYS A 485 -22.85 18.55 28.42
C LYS A 485 -24.21 17.89 28.38
N ASP A 486 -24.94 17.99 29.48
CA ASP A 486 -26.28 17.42 29.59
C ASP A 486 -27.27 18.19 28.70
N PRO A 487 -28.29 17.52 28.17
CA PRO A 487 -29.34 18.16 27.37
C PRO A 487 -30.15 19.14 28.24
N PRO A 488 -30.84 20.12 27.62
CA PRO A 488 -31.69 21.05 28.34
C PRO A 488 -32.85 20.32 29.05
N SER A 489 -33.27 20.85 30.20
CA SER A 489 -34.34 20.29 31.03
C SER A 489 -35.74 20.57 30.45
N ARG A 490 -36.00 20.05 29.25
CA ARG A 490 -37.27 20.13 28.50
C ARG A 490 -37.45 18.87 27.64
N PRO A 491 -38.65 18.59 27.10
CA PRO A 491 -38.84 17.48 26.15
C PRO A 491 -37.93 17.61 24.91
N PRO A 492 -37.50 16.47 24.30
CA PRO A 492 -36.72 16.47 23.07
C PRO A 492 -37.50 17.09 21.91
N ASP A 493 -36.79 17.79 21.03
CA ASP A 493 -37.34 18.37 19.80
C ASP A 493 -37.64 17.27 18.77
N ALA A 494 -36.80 16.23 18.75
CA ALA A 494 -36.96 15.06 17.89
C ALA A 494 -36.42 13.80 18.57
N SER A 495 -36.98 12.66 18.21
CA SER A 495 -36.48 11.34 18.60
C SER A 495 -36.46 10.41 17.40
N MET A 496 -35.41 9.60 17.27
CA MET A 496 -35.38 8.52 16.28
C MET A 496 -35.03 7.19 16.93
N THR A 497 -35.68 6.14 16.43
CA THR A 497 -35.61 4.80 16.98
C THR A 497 -35.15 3.84 15.89
N GLU A 498 -34.09 3.07 16.15
CA GLU A 498 -33.55 2.10 15.22
C GLU A 498 -33.12 0.83 15.95
N LYS A 499 -33.54 -0.33 15.43
CA LYS A 499 -33.18 -1.63 15.99
C LYS A 499 -31.85 -2.09 15.40
N THR A 500 -30.90 -2.43 16.26
CA THR A 500 -29.62 -3.00 15.82
C THR A 500 -29.81 -4.45 15.35
N SER A 501 -28.94 -4.93 14.47
CA SER A 501 -28.90 -6.37 14.14
C SER A 501 -28.37 -7.18 15.33
N ILE A 502 -28.76 -8.45 15.44
CA ILE A 502 -28.11 -9.39 16.37
C ILE A 502 -26.62 -9.58 16.02
N ASP A 503 -26.25 -9.39 14.75
CA ASP A 503 -24.87 -9.48 14.26
C ASP A 503 -24.15 -8.12 14.25
N GLN A 504 -24.73 -7.06 14.83
CA GLN A 504 -24.21 -5.69 14.68
C GLN A 504 -22.77 -5.55 15.18
N ALA A 505 -22.44 -6.17 16.31
CA ALA A 505 -21.08 -6.15 16.85
C ALA A 505 -20.11 -6.95 15.97
N ALA A 506 -20.56 -8.08 15.41
CA ALA A 506 -19.79 -8.92 14.50
C ALA A 506 -19.46 -8.22 13.17
N LEU A 507 -20.37 -7.35 12.71
CA LEU A 507 -20.16 -6.50 11.54
C LEU A 507 -19.26 -5.30 11.88
N TYR A 508 -19.59 -4.53 12.91
CA TYR A 508 -18.88 -3.30 13.26
C TYR A 508 -17.39 -3.54 13.55
N ARG A 509 -17.04 -4.62 14.25
CA ARG A 509 -15.63 -4.98 14.56
C ARG A 509 -14.74 -5.09 13.32
N LEU A 510 -15.32 -5.38 12.15
CA LEU A 510 -14.56 -5.46 10.91
C LEU A 510 -13.99 -4.12 10.47
N SER A 511 -14.53 -3.01 10.99
CA SER A 511 -14.08 -1.64 10.73
C SER A 511 -12.83 -1.24 11.53
N GLY A 512 -12.41 -2.00 12.55
CA GLY A 512 -11.12 -1.75 13.22
C GLY A 512 -11.00 -2.19 14.66
N ASP A 513 -12.10 -2.32 15.42
CA ASP A 513 -12.05 -2.77 16.82
C ASP A 513 -12.29 -4.28 16.93
N ARG A 514 -11.19 -5.03 17.08
CA ARG A 514 -11.20 -6.50 17.14
C ARG A 514 -11.29 -7.07 18.56
N ASN A 515 -11.53 -6.25 19.58
CA ASN A 515 -11.60 -6.70 20.98
C ASN A 515 -12.58 -7.89 21.15
N PRO A 516 -12.12 -9.04 21.70
CA PRO A 516 -12.96 -10.23 21.85
C PRO A 516 -14.20 -10.01 22.74
N LEU A 517 -14.19 -9.00 23.62
CA LEU A 517 -15.35 -8.60 24.45
C LEU A 517 -16.66 -8.46 23.65
N HIS A 518 -16.58 -8.13 22.37
CA HIS A 518 -17.71 -7.86 21.50
C HIS A 518 -18.19 -9.05 20.67
N ILE A 519 -17.57 -10.23 20.81
CA ILE A 519 -17.97 -11.42 20.03
C ILE A 519 -17.82 -12.74 20.78
N ASP A 520 -16.88 -12.85 21.72
CA ASP A 520 -16.58 -14.07 22.46
C ASP A 520 -17.29 -14.04 23.83
N PRO A 521 -18.25 -14.94 24.09
CA PRO A 521 -18.94 -15.02 25.39
C PRO A 521 -18.02 -15.26 26.58
N SER A 522 -16.97 -16.08 26.43
CA SER A 522 -16.02 -16.37 27.50
C SER A 522 -15.20 -15.13 27.85
N PHE A 523 -14.82 -14.35 26.85
CA PHE A 523 -14.10 -13.09 27.07
C PHE A 523 -15.00 -12.00 27.64
N ALA A 524 -16.26 -11.92 27.19
CA ALA A 524 -17.24 -11.01 27.75
C ALA A 524 -17.49 -11.25 29.25
N ALA A 525 -17.57 -12.53 29.65
CA ALA A 525 -17.71 -12.93 31.05
C ALA A 525 -16.51 -12.48 31.91
N MET A 526 -15.28 -12.57 31.40
CA MET A 526 -14.09 -12.05 32.09
C MET A 526 -14.14 -10.52 32.29
N GLY A 527 -14.77 -9.81 31.36
CA GLY A 527 -15.04 -8.37 31.46
C GLY A 527 -16.22 -8.00 32.38
N GLY A 528 -16.89 -8.98 32.99
CA GLY A 528 -18.05 -8.78 33.86
C GLY A 528 -19.38 -8.64 33.13
N PHE A 529 -19.48 -9.08 31.87
CA PHE A 529 -20.71 -9.07 31.08
C PHE A 529 -21.24 -10.48 30.88
N ASN A 530 -22.55 -10.67 31.01
CA ASN A 530 -23.18 -11.98 30.85
C ASN A 530 -23.17 -12.49 29.39
N GLN A 531 -22.95 -11.59 28.43
CA GLN A 531 -22.85 -11.89 27.00
C GLN A 531 -22.08 -10.77 26.28
N PRO A 532 -21.63 -10.98 25.03
CA PRO A 532 -20.95 -9.95 24.25
C PRO A 532 -21.80 -8.69 24.08
N ILE A 533 -21.19 -7.53 24.30
CA ILE A 533 -21.85 -6.23 24.19
C ILE A 533 -21.51 -5.57 22.86
N LEU A 534 -22.39 -4.68 22.39
CA LEU A 534 -22.12 -3.82 21.25
C LEU A 534 -21.03 -2.79 21.61
N HIS A 535 -20.16 -2.46 20.65
CA HIS A 535 -19.18 -1.39 20.83
C HIS A 535 -19.87 -0.07 21.12
N GLY A 536 -19.43 0.66 22.15
CA GLY A 536 -19.94 2.02 22.40
C GLY A 536 -19.72 2.95 21.20
N MET A 537 -18.64 2.72 20.44
CA MET A 537 -18.33 3.42 19.20
C MET A 537 -19.27 3.07 18.03
N CYS A 538 -19.91 1.90 18.06
CA CYS A 538 -20.99 1.57 17.14
C CYS A 538 -22.24 2.38 17.48
N THR A 539 -22.66 2.39 18.76
CA THR A 539 -23.79 3.22 19.23
C THR A 539 -23.57 4.71 18.96
N PHE A 540 -22.34 5.21 19.10
CA PHE A 540 -21.93 6.55 18.68
C PHE A 540 -22.21 6.80 17.20
N GLY A 541 -21.89 5.84 16.32
CA GLY A 541 -22.16 5.94 14.89
C GLY A 541 -23.65 6.00 14.56
N PHE A 542 -24.47 5.14 15.20
CA PHE A 542 -25.93 5.18 15.08
C PHE A 542 -26.49 6.55 15.50
N ALA A 543 -26.14 7.03 16.70
CA ALA A 543 -26.64 8.30 17.21
C ALA A 543 -26.16 9.50 16.37
N THR A 544 -24.93 9.46 15.87
CA THR A 544 -24.41 10.49 14.96
C THR A 544 -25.21 10.52 13.65
N ARG A 545 -25.48 9.35 13.06
CA ARG A 545 -26.33 9.28 11.85
C ARG A 545 -27.73 9.79 12.15
N HIS A 546 -28.27 9.51 13.32
CA HIS A 546 -29.58 10.04 13.69
C HIS A 546 -29.59 11.57 13.69
N VAL A 547 -28.62 12.21 14.32
CA VAL A 547 -28.50 13.69 14.30
C VAL A 547 -28.28 14.20 12.87
N LEU A 548 -27.41 13.54 12.11
CA LEU A 548 -27.10 13.90 10.72
C LEU A 548 -28.35 13.86 9.82
N LYS A 549 -29.17 12.80 9.92
CA LYS A 549 -30.42 12.68 9.17
C LYS A 549 -31.42 13.76 9.60
N GLN A 550 -31.60 13.95 10.90
CA GLN A 550 -32.62 14.84 11.44
C GLN A 550 -32.33 16.34 11.24
N TYR A 551 -31.07 16.75 11.38
CA TYR A 551 -30.70 18.18 11.45
C TYR A 551 -29.73 18.63 10.37
N ALA A 552 -29.23 17.73 9.54
CA ALA A 552 -28.33 18.04 8.44
C ALA A 552 -28.76 17.42 7.10
N ASN A 553 -29.94 16.79 7.01
CA ASN A 553 -30.43 16.17 5.79
C ASN A 553 -29.42 15.21 5.13
N ASN A 554 -28.68 14.45 5.95
CA ASN A 554 -27.58 13.59 5.50
C ASN A 554 -26.39 14.30 4.82
N ASP A 555 -26.30 15.63 4.89
CA ASP A 555 -25.14 16.40 4.43
C ASP A 555 -23.99 16.30 5.46
N VAL A 556 -22.99 15.48 5.12
CA VAL A 556 -21.82 15.23 5.98
C VAL A 556 -20.98 16.48 6.23
N THR A 557 -21.09 17.50 5.38
CA THR A 557 -20.32 18.76 5.52
C THR A 557 -20.85 19.64 6.65
N LYS A 558 -22.06 19.36 7.15
CA LYS A 558 -22.67 20.13 8.24
C LYS A 558 -22.22 19.70 9.63
N ILE A 559 -21.61 18.53 9.79
CA ILE A 559 -21.12 18.08 11.09
C ILE A 559 -19.73 18.65 11.34
N LYS A 560 -19.60 19.50 12.37
CA LYS A 560 -18.32 20.06 12.81
C LYS A 560 -17.66 19.20 13.87
N ALA A 561 -18.39 18.87 14.92
CA ALA A 561 -17.85 18.10 16.03
C ALA A 561 -18.91 17.21 16.70
N ILE A 562 -18.46 16.16 17.36
CA ILE A 562 -19.31 15.19 18.06
C ILE A 562 -18.65 14.87 19.41
N LYS A 563 -19.41 14.96 20.50
CA LYS A 563 -19.01 14.53 21.84
C LYS A 563 -19.99 13.51 22.38
N VAL A 564 -19.49 12.42 22.96
CA VAL A 564 -20.30 11.45 23.70
C VAL A 564 -19.64 11.00 25.00
N ARG A 565 -20.47 10.59 25.97
CA ARG A 565 -20.07 9.79 27.13
C ARG A 565 -20.80 8.45 27.10
N MET A 566 -20.03 7.35 27.05
CA MET A 566 -20.54 5.99 27.13
C MET A 566 -20.88 5.67 28.59
N SER A 567 -22.15 5.40 28.86
CA SER A 567 -22.66 5.32 30.24
C SER A 567 -23.09 3.92 30.64
N LYS A 568 -23.66 3.16 29.71
CA LYS A 568 -24.13 1.78 29.93
C LYS A 568 -23.96 0.94 28.66
N PRO A 569 -23.75 -0.38 28.79
CA PRO A 569 -23.62 -1.28 27.65
C PRO A 569 -24.94 -1.39 26.86
N VAL A 570 -24.81 -1.74 25.59
CA VAL A 570 -25.91 -2.10 24.68
C VAL A 570 -25.65 -3.53 24.22
N LEU A 571 -26.70 -4.33 24.06
CA LEU A 571 -26.61 -5.68 23.51
C LEU A 571 -26.95 -5.65 22.01
N PRO A 572 -26.22 -6.37 21.14
CA PRO A 572 -26.62 -6.52 19.75
C PRO A 572 -28.05 -7.09 19.65
N GLY A 573 -28.88 -6.48 18.80
CA GLY A 573 -30.31 -6.82 18.66
C GLY A 573 -31.25 -5.90 19.46
N GLU A 574 -30.73 -5.12 20.41
CA GLU A 574 -31.53 -4.13 21.14
C GLU A 574 -31.86 -2.89 20.28
N THR A 575 -32.87 -2.16 20.70
CA THR A 575 -33.40 -0.99 20.01
C THR A 575 -32.85 0.28 20.62
N LEU A 576 -32.19 1.09 19.79
CA LEU A 576 -31.64 2.38 20.17
C LEU A 576 -32.66 3.49 19.91
N LYS A 577 -32.92 4.33 20.90
CA LYS A 577 -33.67 5.59 20.75
C LYS A 577 -32.75 6.77 21.02
N THR A 578 -32.55 7.64 20.04
CA THR A 578 -31.80 8.89 20.17
C THR A 578 -32.77 10.05 20.31
N ASP A 579 -32.84 10.61 21.52
CA ASP A 579 -33.56 11.85 21.83
C ASP A 579 -32.63 13.04 21.54
N MET A 580 -33.13 14.09 20.90
CA MET A 580 -32.33 15.21 20.39
C MET A 580 -32.96 16.57 20.71
N TRP A 581 -32.13 17.54 21.10
CA TRP A 581 -32.50 18.92 21.43
C TRP A 581 -31.60 19.90 20.69
N LYS A 582 -32.17 20.80 19.90
CA LYS A 582 -31.41 21.82 19.15
C LYS A 582 -31.37 23.14 19.91
N GLU A 583 -30.18 23.68 20.10
CA GLU A 583 -29.92 25.03 20.63
C GLU A 583 -28.88 25.73 19.74
N GLY A 584 -29.35 26.66 18.91
CA GLY A 584 -28.49 27.33 17.93
C GLY A 584 -27.88 26.33 16.93
N SER A 585 -26.55 26.31 16.84
CA SER A 585 -25.75 25.39 16.02
C SER A 585 -25.42 24.07 16.73
N ARG A 586 -25.79 23.89 18.00
CA ARG A 586 -25.56 22.66 18.74
C ARG A 586 -26.82 21.81 18.83
N VAL A 587 -26.68 20.52 18.60
CA VAL A 587 -27.71 19.51 18.86
C VAL A 587 -27.23 18.64 20.02
N PHE A 588 -27.82 18.82 21.19
CA PHE A 588 -27.65 17.88 22.30
C PHE A 588 -28.39 16.60 21.97
N PHE A 589 -27.85 15.46 22.39
CA PHE A 589 -28.55 14.20 22.23
C PHE A 589 -28.27 13.24 23.37
N GLN A 590 -29.15 12.26 23.50
CA GLN A 590 -29.04 11.18 24.46
C GLN A 590 -29.53 9.90 23.78
N CYS A 591 -28.77 8.81 23.93
CA CYS A 591 -29.17 7.52 23.38
C CYS A 591 -29.61 6.58 24.50
N LYS A 592 -30.76 5.94 24.33
CA LYS A 592 -31.36 5.00 25.27
C LYS A 592 -31.58 3.65 24.61
N VAL A 593 -31.50 2.59 25.39
CA VAL A 593 -31.99 1.26 25.01
C VAL A 593 -33.48 1.19 25.36
N VAL A 594 -34.33 0.95 24.37
CA VAL A 594 -35.80 0.98 24.56
C VAL A 594 -36.26 -0.11 25.51
N GLU A 595 -35.68 -1.30 25.41
CA GLU A 595 -36.10 -2.51 26.12
C GLU A 595 -35.94 -2.40 27.64
N ASN A 596 -34.94 -1.65 28.11
CA ASN A 596 -34.61 -1.54 29.54
C ASN A 596 -34.56 -0.09 30.05
N GLY A 597 -34.80 0.90 29.19
CA GLY A 597 -34.79 2.33 29.52
C GLY A 597 -33.40 2.91 29.85
N ASN A 598 -32.33 2.12 29.76
CA ASN A 598 -30.99 2.56 30.11
C ASN A 598 -30.47 3.61 29.14
N VAL A 599 -29.87 4.65 29.70
CA VAL A 599 -29.12 5.65 28.94
C VAL A 599 -27.74 5.09 28.61
N CYS A 600 -27.51 4.75 27.34
CA CYS A 600 -26.23 4.23 26.88
C CYS A 600 -25.26 5.34 26.45
N LEU A 601 -25.76 6.44 25.89
CA LEU A 601 -24.97 7.66 25.63
C LEU A 601 -25.58 8.85 26.38
N SER A 602 -24.79 9.52 27.22
CA SER A 602 -25.18 10.71 27.99
C SER A 602 -24.27 11.89 27.70
N GLY A 603 -24.65 13.08 28.17
CA GLY A 603 -23.84 14.30 28.07
C GLY A 603 -23.33 14.60 26.65
N SER A 604 -24.11 14.21 25.64
CA SER A 604 -23.66 14.12 24.25
C SER A 604 -24.17 15.30 23.43
N TYR A 605 -23.37 15.74 22.46
CA TYR A 605 -23.77 16.78 21.52
C TYR A 605 -23.07 16.64 20.17
N VAL A 606 -23.70 17.21 19.15
CA VAL A 606 -23.12 17.50 17.85
C VAL A 606 -23.08 19.00 17.68
N ASP A 607 -21.95 19.55 17.28
CA ASP A 607 -21.85 20.91 16.76
C ASP A 607 -21.99 20.87 15.24
N LEU A 608 -22.88 21.70 14.72
CA LEU A 608 -23.07 21.91 13.30
C LEU A 608 -22.21 23.09 12.83
N ASN A 609 -21.70 23.01 11.60
CA ASN A 609 -21.19 24.20 10.92
C ASN A 609 -22.36 25.18 10.74
N GLU A 610 -22.15 26.46 11.08
CA GLU A 610 -23.11 27.52 10.75
C GLU A 610 -23.38 27.51 9.24
N ASP A 611 -24.55 27.98 8.79
CA ASP A 611 -24.83 28.17 7.37
C ASP A 611 -23.87 29.22 6.80
N ALA A 612 -22.63 28.81 6.54
CA ALA A 612 -21.75 29.44 5.59
C ALA A 612 -22.50 29.41 4.28
N SER A 613 -23.04 30.58 3.93
CA SER A 613 -23.53 30.95 2.60
C SER A 613 -22.91 30.04 1.56
N ALA A 614 -23.75 29.20 0.96
CA ALA A 614 -23.46 28.24 -0.09
C ALA A 614 -22.05 28.43 -0.66
N VAL A 615 -21.11 27.58 -0.23
CA VAL A 615 -19.98 27.26 -1.10
C VAL A 615 -20.65 26.78 -2.38
N LYS A 616 -20.57 27.61 -3.42
CA LYS A 616 -21.04 27.28 -4.76
C LYS A 616 -20.29 26.02 -5.18
N VAL A 617 -20.85 24.86 -4.87
CA VAL A 617 -20.87 23.77 -5.82
C VAL A 617 -21.47 24.40 -7.05
N THR A 618 -20.66 24.56 -8.09
CA THR A 618 -21.14 24.92 -9.43
C THR A 618 -22.30 24.00 -9.73
N THR A 619 -23.51 24.54 -9.60
CA THR A 619 -24.74 23.88 -9.97
C THR A 619 -24.71 23.72 -11.48
N THR A 620 -24.20 22.58 -11.93
CA THR A 620 -24.63 22.02 -13.20
C THR A 620 -26.15 21.81 -13.09
N PRO A 621 -26.95 22.19 -14.09
CA PRO A 621 -28.39 22.35 -13.90
C PRO A 621 -29.07 21.04 -13.48
N GLN A 622 -29.92 21.13 -12.45
CA GLN A 622 -30.96 20.18 -12.03
C GLN A 622 -30.74 18.71 -12.40
N ALA A 623 -30.35 17.91 -11.41
CA ALA A 623 -30.51 16.45 -11.46
C ALA A 623 -31.99 16.10 -11.68
N SER A 624 -32.30 15.53 -12.84
CA SER A 624 -33.55 14.81 -13.11
C SER A 624 -33.51 13.43 -12.42
N PRO A 625 -34.67 12.87 -12.03
CA PRO A 625 -34.74 11.73 -11.11
C PRO A 625 -34.31 10.41 -11.76
N GLY A 626 -33.30 9.75 -11.16
CA GLY A 626 -33.05 8.30 -11.22
C GLY A 626 -33.34 7.62 -12.57
N LEU A 627 -32.80 8.14 -13.66
CA LEU A 627 -33.00 7.58 -15.00
C LEU A 627 -32.21 6.28 -15.15
N GLN A 628 -32.83 5.24 -15.71
CA GLN A 628 -32.17 3.95 -15.97
C GLN A 628 -31.04 4.09 -17.00
N SER A 629 -31.24 5.00 -17.97
CA SER A 629 -30.27 5.37 -18.99
C SER A 629 -28.96 5.93 -18.43
N ASP A 630 -29.01 6.65 -17.30
CA ASP A 630 -27.79 7.23 -16.72
C ASP A 630 -26.84 6.13 -16.26
N MET A 631 -27.35 5.05 -15.65
CA MET A 631 -26.52 3.88 -15.28
C MET A 631 -25.86 3.24 -16.49
N VAL A 632 -26.59 3.12 -17.60
CA VAL A 632 -26.07 2.56 -18.85
C VAL A 632 -24.89 3.39 -19.36
N PHE A 633 -25.00 4.72 -19.40
CA PHE A 633 -23.90 5.57 -19.89
C PHE A 633 -22.67 5.53 -18.98
N HIS A 634 -22.85 5.45 -17.66
CA HIS A 634 -21.72 5.30 -16.73
C HIS A 634 -21.00 3.95 -16.91
N GLU A 635 -21.75 2.85 -17.08
CA GLU A 635 -21.14 1.54 -17.34
C GLU A 635 -20.45 1.51 -18.72
N MET A 636 -21.04 2.12 -19.74
CA MET A 636 -20.38 2.31 -21.04
C MET A 636 -19.06 3.08 -20.91
N ALA A 637 -19.03 4.15 -20.10
CA ALA A 637 -17.81 4.94 -19.88
C ALA A 637 -16.72 4.12 -19.16
N LYS A 638 -17.11 3.31 -18.17
CA LYS A 638 -16.21 2.40 -17.44
C LYS A 638 -15.62 1.32 -18.36
N GLN A 639 -16.43 0.68 -19.20
CA GLN A 639 -15.96 -0.34 -20.14
C GLN A 639 -15.08 0.21 -21.26
N MET A 640 -15.30 1.46 -21.66
CA MET A 640 -14.42 2.12 -22.63
C MET A 640 -13.00 2.28 -22.08
N GLY A 641 -12.84 2.57 -20.78
CA GLY A 641 -11.53 2.67 -20.12
C GLY A 641 -10.74 1.35 -20.09
N SER A 642 -11.39 0.19 -20.21
CA SER A 642 -10.75 -1.14 -20.19
C SER A 642 -10.49 -1.72 -21.59
N ARG A 643 -10.85 -1.02 -22.68
CA ARG A 643 -10.76 -1.52 -24.07
C ARG A 643 -9.99 -0.56 -24.99
N PRO A 644 -8.64 -0.56 -24.93
CA PRO A 644 -7.82 0.31 -25.78
C PRO A 644 -8.05 0.03 -27.27
N GLY A 645 -8.30 1.09 -28.05
CA GLY A 645 -8.55 1.02 -29.50
C GLY A 645 -10.02 0.89 -29.92
N LEU A 646 -10.96 0.79 -28.97
CA LEU A 646 -12.41 0.75 -29.26
C LEU A 646 -12.91 2.02 -29.95
N ALA A 647 -12.46 3.20 -29.49
CA ALA A 647 -12.78 4.48 -30.11
C ALA A 647 -12.41 4.51 -31.60
N LYS A 648 -11.17 4.14 -31.93
CA LYS A 648 -10.68 4.08 -33.32
C LYS A 648 -11.52 3.18 -34.24
N LYS A 649 -12.12 2.10 -33.72
CA LYS A 649 -12.99 1.20 -34.51
C LYS A 649 -14.36 1.82 -34.83
N ILE A 650 -14.92 2.61 -33.90
CA ILE A 650 -16.23 3.23 -34.06
C ILE A 650 -16.10 4.55 -34.85
N GLY A 651 -15.22 5.45 -34.42
CA GLY A 651 -14.80 6.65 -35.17
C GLY A 651 -15.89 7.69 -35.41
N ALA A 652 -16.84 7.85 -34.48
CA ALA A 652 -18.01 8.72 -34.64
C ALA A 652 -18.46 9.34 -33.32
N ILE A 653 -19.14 10.49 -33.41
CA ILE A 653 -19.76 11.19 -32.27
C ILE A 653 -21.27 10.95 -32.29
N TYR A 654 -21.82 10.42 -31.19
CA TYR A 654 -23.25 10.19 -31.03
C TYR A 654 -23.83 11.12 -29.97
N LEU A 655 -24.96 11.76 -30.28
CA LEU A 655 -25.76 12.50 -29.31
C LEU A 655 -27.00 11.69 -28.95
N TRP A 656 -27.23 11.48 -27.68
CA TRP A 656 -28.39 10.76 -27.15
C TRP A 656 -29.31 11.74 -26.44
N ASN A 657 -30.54 11.80 -26.89
CA ASN A 657 -31.64 12.53 -26.27
C ASN A 657 -32.54 11.52 -25.56
N ILE A 658 -32.41 11.43 -24.24
CA ILE A 658 -33.26 10.56 -23.43
C ILE A 658 -34.54 11.30 -23.10
N THR A 659 -35.67 10.63 -23.28
CA THR A 659 -36.99 11.17 -22.94
C THR A 659 -37.63 10.40 -21.79
N LYS A 660 -38.43 11.08 -20.99
CA LYS A 660 -39.30 10.48 -19.95
C LYS A 660 -40.64 11.20 -20.02
N ASP A 661 -41.72 10.43 -20.08
CA ASP A 661 -43.09 10.96 -20.22
C ASP A 661 -43.25 11.93 -21.41
N GLY A 662 -42.55 11.65 -22.52
CA GLY A 662 -42.61 12.45 -23.76
C GLY A 662 -41.81 13.75 -23.74
N GLN A 663 -41.15 14.10 -22.64
CA GLN A 663 -40.26 15.26 -22.53
C GLN A 663 -38.79 14.84 -22.49
N GLN A 664 -37.88 15.70 -22.96
CA GLN A 664 -36.45 15.44 -22.87
C GLN A 664 -36.01 15.48 -21.40
N ALA A 665 -35.50 14.34 -20.93
CA ALA A 665 -35.12 14.12 -19.53
C ALA A 665 -33.61 14.24 -19.32
N SER A 666 -32.79 13.81 -20.28
CA SER A 666 -31.34 14.00 -20.27
C SER A 666 -30.73 13.99 -21.67
N GLN A 667 -29.51 14.51 -21.79
CA GLN A 667 -28.70 14.44 -23.00
C GLN A 667 -27.31 13.92 -22.69
N TRP A 668 -26.80 13.07 -23.57
CA TRP A 668 -25.49 12.43 -23.44
C TRP A 668 -24.75 12.43 -24.78
N THR A 669 -23.45 12.72 -24.75
CA THR A 669 -22.56 12.55 -25.90
C THR A 669 -21.67 11.34 -25.69
N VAL A 670 -21.60 10.49 -26.71
CA VAL A 670 -20.63 9.39 -26.85
C VAL A 670 -19.69 9.76 -27.99
N ASP A 671 -18.55 10.37 -27.66
CA ASP A 671 -17.51 10.75 -28.61
C ASP A 671 -16.51 9.61 -28.77
N MET A 672 -16.58 8.90 -29.89
CA MET A 672 -15.62 7.85 -30.26
C MET A 672 -14.69 8.29 -31.40
N LYS A 673 -14.64 9.59 -31.69
CA LYS A 673 -13.87 10.16 -32.81
C LYS A 673 -12.64 10.91 -32.32
N SER A 674 -12.74 11.53 -31.15
CA SER A 674 -11.67 12.32 -30.52
C SER A 674 -10.82 11.47 -29.57
N GLY A 675 -9.49 11.50 -29.74
CA GLY A 675 -8.55 10.86 -28.82
C GLY A 675 -8.81 9.36 -28.59
N ASP A 676 -8.86 8.95 -27.31
CA ASP A 676 -9.16 7.57 -26.89
C ASP A 676 -10.66 7.31 -26.66
N GLY A 677 -11.52 8.29 -26.96
CA GLY A 677 -12.97 8.25 -26.74
C GLY A 677 -13.42 8.83 -25.38
N ALA A 678 -14.61 9.41 -25.33
CA ALA A 678 -15.20 10.03 -24.15
C ALA A 678 -16.73 9.88 -24.13
N ILE A 679 -17.31 9.66 -22.94
CA ILE A 679 -18.76 9.72 -22.73
C ILE A 679 -19.03 10.75 -21.63
N TYR A 680 -19.90 11.72 -21.93
CA TYR A 680 -20.19 12.82 -21.02
C TYR A 680 -21.61 13.37 -21.24
N ARG A 681 -22.14 14.10 -20.26
CA ARG A 681 -23.45 14.74 -20.38
C ARG A 681 -23.41 15.97 -21.28
N GLY A 682 -24.52 16.21 -21.99
CA GLY A 682 -24.72 17.37 -22.86
C GLY A 682 -24.35 17.14 -24.32
N GLU A 683 -24.41 18.22 -25.08
CA GLU A 683 -24.07 18.28 -26.51
C GLU A 683 -22.56 18.05 -26.75
N PRO A 684 -22.15 17.65 -27.97
CA PRO A 684 -20.74 17.43 -28.27
C PRO A 684 -19.86 18.66 -28.01
N ALA A 685 -18.79 18.48 -27.24
CA ALA A 685 -17.89 19.56 -26.84
C ALA A 685 -17.11 20.16 -28.03
N GLN A 686 -16.85 19.35 -29.07
CA GLN A 686 -16.21 19.78 -30.32
C GLN A 686 -16.87 19.07 -31.52
N GLY A 687 -17.18 19.83 -32.58
CA GLY A 687 -17.82 19.31 -33.78
C GLY A 687 -19.36 19.18 -33.68
N LYS A 688 -19.96 18.40 -34.58
CA LYS A 688 -21.39 18.05 -34.57
C LYS A 688 -21.53 16.54 -34.41
N ALA A 689 -22.62 16.09 -33.79
CA ALA A 689 -22.94 14.67 -33.73
C ALA A 689 -23.08 14.10 -35.14
N ASP A 690 -22.37 13.01 -35.42
CA ASP A 690 -22.50 12.28 -36.68
C ASP A 690 -23.84 11.53 -36.73
N CYS A 691 -24.38 11.13 -35.56
CA CYS A 691 -25.72 10.56 -35.41
C CYS A 691 -26.36 10.99 -34.08
N THR A 692 -27.62 11.43 -34.13
CA THR A 692 -28.44 11.77 -32.97
C THR A 692 -29.50 10.69 -32.77
N ILE A 693 -29.63 10.23 -31.53
CA ILE A 693 -30.48 9.13 -31.11
C ILE A 693 -31.46 9.65 -30.08
N THR A 694 -32.75 9.45 -30.30
CA THR A 694 -33.79 9.84 -29.33
C THR A 694 -34.58 8.61 -28.92
N VAL A 695 -34.66 8.36 -27.61
CA VAL A 695 -35.26 7.14 -27.05
C VAL A 695 -35.82 7.43 -25.65
N ALA A 696 -36.88 6.74 -25.24
CA ALA A 696 -37.37 6.85 -23.87
C ALA A 696 -36.46 6.11 -22.88
N ASP A 697 -36.35 6.59 -21.65
CA ASP A 697 -35.47 6.04 -20.60
C ASP A 697 -35.67 4.53 -20.40
N GLY A 698 -36.93 4.08 -20.28
CA GLY A 698 -37.27 2.67 -20.13
C GLY A 698 -37.03 1.83 -21.38
N ASP A 699 -37.20 2.40 -22.58
CA ASP A 699 -36.94 1.70 -23.84
C ASP A 699 -35.44 1.52 -24.07
N PHE A 700 -34.63 2.51 -23.67
CA PHE A 700 -33.18 2.41 -23.75
C PHE A 700 -32.63 1.31 -22.84
N ALA A 701 -33.14 1.20 -21.61
CA ALA A 701 -32.79 0.10 -20.71
C ALA A 701 -33.19 -1.28 -21.29
N GLN A 702 -34.34 -1.37 -21.97
CA GLN A 702 -34.75 -2.60 -22.66
C GLN A 702 -33.88 -2.93 -23.87
N LEU A 703 -33.43 -1.92 -24.63
CA LEU A 703 -32.50 -2.10 -25.75
C LEU A 703 -31.16 -2.70 -25.29
N VAL A 704 -30.62 -2.18 -24.19
CA VAL A 704 -29.33 -2.60 -23.64
C VAL A 704 -29.41 -3.98 -23.00
N SER A 705 -30.50 -4.27 -22.28
CA SER A 705 -30.74 -5.61 -21.71
C SER A 705 -31.15 -6.67 -22.73
N GLY A 706 -31.27 -6.31 -24.02
CA GLY A 706 -31.68 -7.21 -25.10
C GLY A 706 -33.17 -7.60 -25.09
N LYS A 707 -33.98 -7.01 -24.19
CA LYS A 707 -35.43 -7.24 -24.11
C LYS A 707 -36.21 -6.56 -25.23
N LEU A 708 -35.66 -5.49 -25.80
CA LEU A 708 -36.21 -4.80 -26.96
C LEU A 708 -35.20 -4.85 -28.11
N ASN A 709 -35.64 -5.30 -29.28
CA ASN A 709 -34.78 -5.33 -30.47
C ASN A 709 -34.67 -3.93 -31.08
N ALA A 710 -33.46 -3.49 -31.46
CA ALA A 710 -33.22 -2.16 -32.01
C ALA A 710 -33.93 -1.88 -33.34
N GLN A 711 -34.05 -2.88 -34.22
CA GLN A 711 -34.76 -2.74 -35.48
C GLN A 711 -36.27 -2.62 -35.25
N GLU A 712 -36.80 -3.40 -34.31
CA GLU A 712 -38.20 -3.32 -33.89
C GLU A 712 -38.53 -1.96 -33.25
N ALA A 713 -37.67 -1.48 -32.34
CA ALA A 713 -37.83 -0.18 -31.69
C ALA A 713 -37.81 0.98 -32.71
N PHE A 714 -36.96 0.89 -33.74
CA PHE A 714 -36.92 1.87 -34.82
C PHE A 714 -38.21 1.85 -35.66
N MET A 715 -38.66 0.65 -36.08
CA MET A 715 -39.89 0.50 -36.86
C MET A 715 -41.15 0.95 -36.11
N LYS A 716 -41.19 0.78 -34.79
CA LYS A 716 -42.28 1.26 -33.91
C LYS A 716 -42.15 2.74 -33.53
N GLY A 717 -41.10 3.45 -33.96
CA GLY A 717 -40.86 4.86 -33.65
C GLY A 717 -40.43 5.14 -32.20
N LEU A 718 -40.08 4.11 -31.43
CA LEU A 718 -39.57 4.19 -30.05
C LEU A 718 -38.10 4.62 -30.02
N LEU A 719 -37.33 4.24 -31.06
CA LEU A 719 -35.97 4.66 -31.31
C LEU A 719 -35.94 5.55 -32.55
N LYS A 720 -35.62 6.84 -32.39
CA LYS A 720 -35.53 7.79 -33.52
C LYS A 720 -34.08 8.11 -33.79
N LEU A 721 -33.67 8.04 -35.05
CA LEU A 721 -32.30 8.30 -35.50
C LEU A 721 -32.29 9.46 -36.49
N LYS A 722 -31.34 10.39 -36.33
CA LYS A 722 -31.13 11.55 -37.21
C LYS A 722 -29.64 11.71 -37.52
N GLY A 723 -29.28 12.07 -38.74
CA GLY A 723 -27.88 12.15 -39.19
C GLY A 723 -27.46 10.89 -39.96
N ASN A 724 -26.22 10.43 -39.78
CA ASN A 724 -25.70 9.25 -40.48
C ASN A 724 -26.14 7.96 -39.76
N ILE A 725 -27.31 7.47 -40.16
CA ILE A 725 -27.98 6.31 -39.54
C ILE A 725 -27.15 5.02 -39.65
N MET A 726 -26.31 4.87 -40.68
CA MET A 726 -25.43 3.70 -40.83
C MET A 726 -24.43 3.58 -39.68
N LEU A 727 -24.05 4.69 -39.04
CA LEU A 727 -23.17 4.67 -37.87
C LEU A 727 -23.88 4.10 -36.63
N ALA A 728 -25.21 4.18 -36.54
CA ALA A 728 -25.94 3.59 -35.41
C ALA A 728 -25.76 2.06 -35.33
N GLN A 729 -25.50 1.38 -36.45
CA GLN A 729 -25.20 -0.06 -36.47
C GLN A 729 -23.88 -0.40 -35.76
N LYS A 730 -22.91 0.53 -35.74
CA LYS A 730 -21.63 0.33 -35.04
C LYS A 730 -21.77 0.38 -33.53
N LEU A 731 -22.86 0.95 -32.99
CA LEU A 731 -23.12 0.97 -31.55
C LEU A 731 -23.36 -0.44 -30.99
N GLY A 732 -23.78 -1.40 -31.81
CA GLY A 732 -23.89 -2.80 -31.39
C GLY A 732 -22.59 -3.35 -30.80
N ILE A 733 -21.43 -2.86 -31.25
CA ILE A 733 -20.10 -3.24 -30.73
C ILE A 733 -19.95 -2.85 -29.25
N LEU A 734 -20.61 -1.79 -28.78
CA LEU A 734 -20.59 -1.37 -27.37
C LEU A 734 -21.36 -2.34 -26.46
N PHE A 735 -22.33 -3.08 -27.02
CA PHE A 735 -23.27 -3.91 -26.27
C PHE A 735 -23.11 -5.42 -26.52
N GLN A 736 -22.33 -5.83 -27.53
CA GLN A 736 -22.21 -7.22 -28.02
C GLN A 736 -21.59 -8.24 -27.04
N GLU A 737 -21.02 -7.82 -25.90
CA GLU A 737 -20.51 -8.75 -24.87
C GLU A 737 -21.43 -8.90 -23.64
N GLN A 738 -22.60 -8.24 -23.59
CA GLN A 738 -23.52 -8.30 -22.45
C GLN A 738 -24.53 -9.47 -22.48
N ALA A 739 -24.39 -10.45 -23.38
CA ALA A 739 -25.32 -11.57 -23.47
C ALA A 739 -25.18 -12.63 -22.34
N LYS A 740 -24.34 -12.41 -21.32
CA LYS A 740 -24.25 -13.27 -20.13
C LYS A 740 -23.91 -12.44 -18.88
N LEU A 741 -24.91 -11.82 -18.28
CA LEU A 741 -24.94 -11.47 -16.85
C LEU A 741 -26.32 -11.83 -16.30
#